data_AF-A0A4P2Q3F5-F1
#
_entry.id   AF-A0A4P2Q3F5-F1
#
_cell.length_a   1.000
_cell.length_b   1.000
_cell.length_c   1.000
_cell.angle_alpha   90.00
_cell.angle_beta   90.00
_cell.angle_gamma   90.00
#
_symmetry.space_group_name_H-M   'P 1'
#
loop_
_entity.id
_entity.type
_entity.pdbx_description
1 polymer ?
#
loop_
_entity_poly.entity_id
_entity_poly.type
_entity_poly.pdbx_seq_one_letter_code
_entity_poly.pdbx_strand_id
1 'polypeptide(L)'
;MKNASVGVWSYEYDACGRLTRRENPDGSMDEFERDPLGRTIVARNTDVECQLTYDIRGAVTSETVIAGGETTRVDYRNDLLGKPAEVRSSLGFHEWVERDLMGSPTRIRFGDGREIKLQYDLCNREVTRELPEGGAIHSFRDAIGLLTQRCVTTAGAGTRPGEPGWVGPVPRATVWQKSFAYSPGGELIAEHDPRAGTTRYEHDPLGQLIAVIPPGIQKLMYGYDETGNRLASSGERYAAGGKMLQRGNVEYKYDAAGALVERRDTSSSAPAWRYRWADTGLLQQVVKPDGTTLSFLYDAFARRVMKKVETPGGGTSVHRYVWTGDVVLHEVRRHVPRAGDPVVEVRTYCHGPRDPVPMAQRKDRIVGGQRVDGAWEFLVTDANDAPDAIVSGQGKVLAEVEMDPWGNVSDATRGTTSFRFPGQYEDEETGLFYNRYRYYDPELGRYISPDPIRLQGSLHAYAYAGNRPDSAIDPDGLQTIVAITRKDGSIIERSQGQEQPYHIAVQRALSPCTAHTSGAPTVQMETDTSAERGGRRPAACAEPAALSAHFDDWERRNCPPQGIRAPIHPDTEEGRRSLGDALGEIREENGIAARDQKGREMAPCANCSQTVPNLWRLTGPNATPPPNVIAPGYTPQSISALERGNSPGPMQRFTPPQRSTPSYEQRLREHNQRRGDNRVIHTWDANTGWGSRTP
;
A
#
# COMPACT_ATOMS: atom_id res chain seq x y z
N MET A 1 -9.43 -18.13 -34.94
CA MET A 1 -9.42 -17.29 -33.73
C MET A 1 -10.26 -16.07 -34.03
N LYS A 2 -11.33 -15.80 -33.29
CA LYS A 2 -11.98 -14.47 -33.37
C LYS A 2 -11.14 -13.54 -32.51
N ASN A 3 -10.78 -12.36 -33.04
CA ASN A 3 -10.13 -11.33 -32.22
C ASN A 3 -11.02 -11.05 -31.01
N ALA A 4 -10.44 -11.11 -29.81
CA ALA A 4 -11.05 -10.44 -28.67
C ALA A 4 -11.17 -8.96 -29.04
N SER A 5 -12.36 -8.39 -28.87
CA SER A 5 -12.53 -6.94 -28.98
C SER A 5 -11.58 -6.29 -27.98
N VAL A 6 -10.69 -5.43 -28.47
CA VAL A 6 -9.90 -4.56 -27.59
C VAL A 6 -10.90 -3.64 -26.92
N GLY A 7 -11.22 -3.93 -25.67
CA GLY A 7 -12.10 -3.10 -24.88
C GLY A 7 -11.46 -1.72 -24.68
N VAL A 8 -12.29 -0.69 -24.72
CA VAL A 8 -11.86 0.72 -24.57
C VAL A 8 -12.37 1.25 -23.24
N TRP A 9 -11.48 1.91 -22.49
CA TRP A 9 -11.87 2.72 -21.34
C TRP A 9 -12.35 4.08 -21.82
N SER A 10 -13.49 4.55 -21.29
CA SER A 10 -13.97 5.92 -21.52
C SER A 10 -14.08 6.68 -20.19
N TYR A 11 -13.76 7.97 -20.23
CA TYR A 11 -13.75 8.84 -19.06
C TYR A 11 -14.39 10.18 -19.42
N GLU A 12 -15.31 10.65 -18.58
CA GLU A 12 -15.94 11.96 -18.68
C GLU A 12 -15.60 12.79 -17.44
N TYR A 13 -15.38 14.08 -17.68
CA TYR A 13 -14.92 15.02 -16.68
C TYR A 13 -15.82 16.26 -16.66
N ASP A 14 -15.95 16.89 -15.49
CA ASP A 14 -16.56 18.20 -15.38
C ASP A 14 -15.63 19.32 -15.91
N ALA A 15 -16.15 20.55 -15.95
CA ALA A 15 -15.39 21.73 -16.39
C ALA A 15 -14.17 22.06 -15.51
N CYS A 16 -14.01 21.42 -14.35
CA CYS A 16 -12.86 21.52 -13.47
C CYS A 16 -11.87 20.34 -13.64
N GLY A 17 -12.08 19.46 -14.63
CA GLY A 17 -11.24 18.30 -14.88
C GLY A 17 -11.42 17.15 -13.88
N ARG A 18 -12.49 17.15 -13.09
CA ARG A 18 -12.76 16.10 -12.10
C ARG A 18 -13.60 14.99 -12.74
N LEU A 19 -13.25 13.73 -12.48
CA LEU A 19 -13.97 12.58 -13.04
C LEU A 19 -15.45 12.58 -12.60
N THR A 20 -16.35 12.45 -13.57
CA THR A 20 -17.81 12.35 -13.38
C THR A 20 -18.39 11.03 -13.89
N ARG A 21 -17.77 10.39 -14.88
CA ARG A 21 -18.16 9.06 -15.38
C ARG A 21 -16.94 8.28 -15.84
N ARG A 22 -16.90 6.99 -15.54
CA ARG A 22 -15.92 6.02 -16.01
C ARG A 22 -16.68 4.85 -16.61
N GLU A 23 -16.40 4.52 -17.86
CA GLU A 23 -16.92 3.34 -18.54
C GLU A 23 -15.79 2.34 -18.73
N ASN A 24 -15.99 1.15 -18.20
CA ASN A 24 -15.04 0.06 -18.20
C ASN A 24 -15.22 -0.78 -19.47
N PRO A 25 -14.19 -1.49 -19.95
CA PRO A 25 -14.27 -2.18 -21.23
C PRO A 25 -15.25 -3.37 -21.30
N ASP A 26 -15.71 -3.87 -20.15
CA ASP A 26 -16.78 -4.86 -20.00
C ASP A 26 -18.20 -4.25 -20.06
N GLY A 27 -18.29 -2.93 -20.25
CA GLY A 27 -19.53 -2.15 -20.24
C GLY A 27 -20.05 -1.80 -18.85
N SER A 28 -19.37 -2.20 -17.77
CA SER A 28 -19.67 -1.69 -16.43
C SER A 28 -19.25 -0.22 -16.32
N MET A 29 -19.88 0.51 -15.41
CA MET A 29 -19.80 1.97 -15.36
C MET A 29 -19.84 2.48 -13.92
N ASP A 30 -19.02 3.48 -13.64
CA ASP A 30 -19.06 4.25 -12.40
C ASP A 30 -19.41 5.72 -12.70
N GLU A 31 -20.36 6.29 -11.95
CA GLU A 31 -20.76 7.70 -12.01
C GLU A 31 -20.46 8.40 -10.68
N PHE A 32 -20.08 9.67 -10.76
CA PHE A 32 -19.74 10.52 -9.62
C PHE A 32 -20.46 11.87 -9.72
N GLU A 33 -21.48 12.06 -8.89
CA GLU A 33 -22.12 13.36 -8.69
C GLU A 33 -21.31 14.18 -7.68
N ARG A 34 -21.18 15.49 -7.93
CA ARG A 34 -20.36 16.39 -7.12
C ARG A 34 -21.14 17.62 -6.70
N ASP A 35 -20.86 18.11 -5.50
CA ASP A 35 -21.35 19.41 -5.05
C ASP A 35 -20.59 20.58 -5.71
N PRO A 36 -21.02 21.85 -5.53
CA PRO A 36 -20.31 23.01 -6.09
C PRO A 36 -18.86 23.18 -5.64
N LEU A 37 -18.43 22.52 -4.56
CA LEU A 37 -17.04 22.50 -4.09
C LEU A 37 -16.23 21.34 -4.72
N GLY A 38 -16.87 20.47 -5.51
CA GLY A 38 -16.25 19.32 -6.17
C GLY A 38 -16.23 18.03 -5.35
N ARG A 39 -16.79 18.05 -4.14
CA ARG A 39 -16.83 16.88 -3.24
C ARG A 39 -17.85 15.88 -3.77
N THR A 40 -17.50 14.60 -3.80
CA THR A 40 -18.37 13.53 -4.32
C THR A 40 -19.56 13.34 -3.38
N ILE A 41 -20.78 13.66 -3.82
CA ILE A 41 -22.02 13.48 -3.03
C ILE A 41 -22.74 12.18 -3.35
N VAL A 42 -22.58 11.66 -4.57
CA VAL A 42 -23.02 10.32 -4.98
C VAL A 42 -21.90 9.67 -5.78
N ALA A 43 -21.61 8.41 -5.50
CA ALA A 43 -20.78 7.54 -6.33
C ALA A 43 -21.55 6.24 -6.56
N ARG A 44 -21.84 5.87 -7.80
CA ARG A 44 -22.66 4.70 -8.12
C ARG A 44 -22.17 3.91 -9.31
N ASN A 45 -22.50 2.64 -9.32
CA ASN A 45 -22.45 1.77 -10.49
C ASN A 45 -23.81 1.09 -10.68
N THR A 46 -23.90 0.10 -11.57
CA THR A 46 -25.15 -0.62 -11.89
C THR A 46 -25.83 -1.25 -10.68
N ASP A 47 -25.07 -1.66 -9.66
CA ASP A 47 -25.55 -2.50 -8.56
C ASP A 47 -25.48 -1.85 -7.17
N VAL A 48 -24.70 -0.76 -7.04
CA VAL A 48 -24.38 -0.09 -5.77
C VAL A 48 -24.42 1.43 -5.93
N GLU A 49 -25.11 2.11 -5.02
CA GLU A 49 -25.04 3.57 -4.87
C GLU A 49 -24.53 3.93 -3.46
N CYS A 50 -23.50 4.78 -3.41
CA CYS A 50 -22.95 5.39 -2.20
C CYS A 50 -23.26 6.88 -2.17
N GLN A 51 -23.95 7.36 -1.14
CA GLN A 51 -24.27 8.76 -0.93
C GLN A 51 -23.45 9.31 0.25
N LEU A 52 -22.81 10.47 0.07
CA LEU A 52 -21.98 11.14 1.07
C LEU A 52 -22.53 12.53 1.40
N THR A 53 -22.61 12.85 2.69
CA THR A 53 -22.88 14.22 3.16
C THR A 53 -21.66 14.78 3.89
N TYR A 54 -21.53 16.11 3.92
CA TYR A 54 -20.37 16.80 4.47
C TYR A 54 -20.76 17.97 5.37
N ASP A 55 -19.92 18.25 6.37
CA ASP A 55 -19.99 19.51 7.11
C ASP A 55 -19.39 20.70 6.31
N ILE A 56 -19.45 21.89 6.91
CA ILE A 56 -18.93 23.13 6.32
C ILE A 56 -17.40 23.15 6.14
N ARG A 57 -16.67 22.18 6.72
CA ARG A 57 -15.21 22.03 6.61
C ARG A 57 -14.80 20.96 5.60
N GLY A 58 -15.75 20.16 5.10
CA GLY A 58 -15.49 19.06 4.18
C GLY A 58 -15.26 17.71 4.86
N ALA A 59 -15.49 17.58 6.16
CA ALA A 59 -15.49 16.27 6.81
C ALA A 59 -16.82 15.55 6.56
N VAL A 60 -16.78 14.25 6.25
CA VAL A 60 -17.98 13.44 5.97
C VAL A 60 -18.86 13.37 7.23
N THR A 61 -20.16 13.66 7.10
CA THR A 61 -21.14 13.60 8.20
C THR A 61 -22.08 12.40 8.11
N SER A 62 -22.25 11.83 6.91
CA SER A 62 -22.90 10.52 6.75
C SER A 62 -22.45 9.85 5.48
N GLU A 63 -22.39 8.53 5.51
CA GLU A 63 -22.22 7.64 4.37
C GLU A 63 -23.42 6.69 4.32
N THR A 64 -24.13 6.63 3.19
CA THR A 64 -25.26 5.71 2.97
C THR A 64 -24.95 4.84 1.75
N VAL A 65 -25.05 3.52 1.91
CA VAL A 65 -24.80 2.56 0.83
C VAL A 65 -26.07 1.78 0.54
N ILE A 66 -26.48 1.78 -0.72
CA ILE A 66 -27.64 1.04 -1.24
C ILE A 66 -27.09 -0.04 -2.17
N ALA A 67 -27.28 -1.31 -1.81
CA ALA A 67 -26.76 -2.45 -2.58
C ALA A 67 -27.67 -3.67 -2.46
N GLY A 68 -28.07 -4.26 -3.59
CA GLY A 68 -28.87 -5.49 -3.60
C GLY A 68 -30.14 -5.42 -2.73
N GLY A 69 -30.92 -4.35 -2.86
CA GLY A 69 -32.20 -4.15 -2.18
C GLY A 69 -32.15 -3.77 -0.69
N GLU A 70 -30.97 -3.59 -0.10
CA GLU A 70 -30.81 -3.14 1.30
C GLU A 70 -30.04 -1.81 1.36
N THR A 71 -30.29 -1.04 2.41
CA THR A 71 -29.64 0.24 2.68
C THR A 71 -28.96 0.20 4.04
N THR A 72 -27.67 0.52 4.08
CA THR A 72 -26.90 0.72 5.31
C THR A 72 -26.43 2.16 5.40
N ARG A 73 -26.29 2.68 6.61
CA ARG A 73 -25.86 4.06 6.85
C ARG A 73 -24.90 4.12 8.03
N VAL A 74 -23.88 4.96 7.91
CA VAL A 74 -23.00 5.36 8.99
C VAL A 74 -23.06 6.88 9.11
N ASP A 75 -23.28 7.38 10.32
CA ASP A 75 -23.35 8.80 10.66
C ASP A 75 -22.16 9.20 11.53
N TYR A 76 -21.61 10.38 11.26
CA TYR A 76 -20.39 10.88 11.88
C TYR A 76 -20.61 12.27 12.50
N ARG A 77 -20.09 12.47 13.71
CA ARG A 77 -19.85 13.80 14.26
C ARG A 77 -18.35 14.03 14.34
N ASN A 78 -17.87 15.05 13.64
CA ASN A 78 -16.44 15.31 13.53
C ASN A 78 -15.95 16.32 14.57
N ASP A 79 -14.80 16.05 15.18
CA ASP A 79 -14.08 16.98 16.07
C ASP A 79 -13.57 18.22 15.33
N LEU A 80 -12.86 19.12 16.03
CA LEU A 80 -12.26 20.32 15.44
C LEU A 80 -11.18 20.03 14.40
N LEU A 81 -10.56 18.85 14.42
CA LEU A 81 -9.56 18.39 13.45
C LEU A 81 -10.19 17.75 12.20
N GLY A 82 -11.53 17.65 12.16
CA GLY A 82 -12.26 17.02 11.05
C GLY A 82 -12.25 15.49 11.11
N LYS A 83 -11.81 14.87 12.20
CA LYS A 83 -11.84 13.42 12.39
C LYS A 83 -13.13 12.99 13.08
N PRO A 84 -13.64 11.77 12.86
CA PRO A 84 -14.75 11.23 13.64
C PRO A 84 -14.44 11.21 15.14
N ALA A 85 -15.37 11.79 15.90
CA ALA A 85 -15.44 11.80 17.37
C ALA A 85 -16.73 11.15 17.90
N GLU A 86 -17.70 10.92 17.03
CA GLU A 86 -18.86 10.05 17.25
C GLU A 86 -19.15 9.31 15.95
N VAL A 87 -19.35 8.00 16.03
CA VAL A 87 -19.73 7.12 14.91
C VAL A 87 -21.00 6.39 15.30
N ARG A 88 -22.00 6.37 14.42
CA ARG A 88 -23.25 5.61 14.61
C ARG A 88 -23.55 4.83 13.34
N SER A 89 -24.09 3.61 13.44
CA SER A 89 -24.55 2.86 12.27
C SER A 89 -26.05 2.53 12.32
N SER A 90 -26.65 2.35 11.14
CA SER A 90 -28.01 1.82 10.99
C SER A 90 -28.17 0.40 11.54
N LEU A 91 -27.06 -0.28 11.86
CA LEU A 91 -27.02 -1.58 12.54
C LEU A 91 -26.81 -1.42 14.06
N GLY A 92 -27.09 -0.25 14.63
CA GLY A 92 -27.13 -0.03 16.09
C GLY A 92 -25.77 0.02 16.77
N PHE A 93 -24.68 0.17 16.03
CA PHE A 93 -23.38 0.48 16.63
C PHE A 93 -23.30 1.97 16.98
N HIS A 94 -22.60 2.26 18.06
CA HIS A 94 -22.35 3.61 18.53
C HIS A 94 -21.00 3.65 19.26
N GLU A 95 -20.15 4.59 18.86
CA GLU A 95 -18.84 4.86 19.43
C GLU A 95 -18.64 6.37 19.61
N TRP A 96 -17.90 6.75 20.64
CA TRP A 96 -17.31 8.07 20.80
C TRP A 96 -15.79 7.97 20.94
N VAL A 97 -15.08 8.92 20.36
CA VAL A 97 -13.62 8.99 20.37
C VAL A 97 -13.18 10.34 20.93
N GLU A 98 -12.55 10.32 22.11
CA GLU A 98 -11.88 11.48 22.71
C GLU A 98 -10.43 11.50 22.25
N ARG A 99 -9.89 12.68 21.91
CA ARG A 99 -8.53 12.85 21.41
C ARG A 99 -7.75 13.89 22.19
N ASP A 100 -6.43 13.75 22.20
CA ASP A 100 -5.51 14.79 22.66
C ASP A 100 -5.29 15.90 21.61
N LEU A 101 -4.43 16.87 21.95
CA LEU A 101 -4.07 17.99 21.08
C LEU A 101 -3.25 17.57 19.84
N MET A 102 -2.66 16.37 19.83
CA MET A 102 -1.98 15.79 18.66
C MET A 102 -2.97 15.02 17.75
N GLY A 103 -4.23 14.89 18.17
CA GLY A 103 -5.28 14.20 17.46
C GLY A 103 -5.22 12.67 17.59
N SER A 104 -4.51 12.15 18.59
CA SER A 104 -4.47 10.74 18.95
C SER A 104 -5.62 10.41 19.91
N PRO A 105 -6.33 9.27 19.75
CA PRO A 105 -7.41 8.90 20.65
C PRO A 105 -6.89 8.57 22.02
N THR A 106 -7.38 9.22 23.07
CA THR A 106 -7.05 8.87 24.47
C THR A 106 -8.11 7.99 25.10
N ARG A 107 -9.34 8.02 24.56
CA ARG A 107 -10.47 7.17 24.99
C ARG A 107 -11.36 6.83 23.81
N ILE A 108 -11.76 5.57 23.72
CA ILE A 108 -12.82 5.09 22.82
C ILE A 108 -13.93 4.52 23.72
N ARG A 109 -15.16 5.03 23.62
CA ARG A 109 -16.30 4.59 24.43
C ARG A 109 -17.39 4.02 23.51
N PHE A 110 -17.91 2.85 23.84
CA PHE A 110 -18.99 2.20 23.12
C PHE A 110 -20.37 2.59 23.68
N GLY A 111 -21.42 2.38 22.88
CA GLY A 111 -22.82 2.65 23.25
C GLY A 111 -23.34 1.90 24.49
N ASP A 112 -22.68 0.82 24.90
CA ASP A 112 -22.97 0.05 26.13
C ASP A 112 -22.26 0.61 27.39
N GLY A 113 -21.51 1.71 27.25
CA GLY A 113 -20.77 2.37 28.33
C GLY A 113 -19.37 1.80 28.58
N ARG A 114 -18.96 0.72 27.91
CA ARG A 114 -17.58 0.20 27.98
C ARG A 114 -16.60 1.16 27.31
N GLU A 115 -15.38 1.25 27.83
CA GLU A 115 -14.33 2.14 27.29
C GLU A 115 -12.96 1.48 27.17
N ILE A 116 -12.27 1.76 26.07
CA ILE A 116 -10.82 1.53 25.90
C ILE A 116 -10.13 2.86 26.24
N LYS A 117 -9.04 2.81 27.01
CA LYS A 117 -8.16 3.97 27.24
C LYS A 117 -6.80 3.73 26.62
N LEU A 118 -6.24 4.78 26.03
CA LEU A 118 -5.00 4.72 25.27
C LEU A 118 -4.00 5.72 25.81
N GLN A 119 -2.77 5.25 25.99
CA GLN A 119 -1.65 6.02 26.48
C GLN A 119 -0.52 5.96 25.45
N TYR A 120 0.12 7.10 25.22
CA TYR A 120 1.17 7.28 24.21
C TYR A 120 2.47 7.73 24.84
N ASP A 121 3.59 7.40 24.21
CA ASP A 121 4.87 8.03 24.50
C ASP A 121 4.98 9.42 23.85
N LEU A 122 6.10 10.12 24.11
CA LEU A 122 6.40 11.43 23.54
C LEU A 122 6.57 11.42 22.01
N CYS A 123 6.73 10.24 21.40
CA CYS A 123 6.78 10.04 19.96
C CYS A 123 5.39 9.71 19.38
N ASN A 124 4.32 9.84 20.18
CA ASN A 124 2.94 9.57 19.81
C ASN A 124 2.68 8.10 19.41
N ARG A 125 3.39 7.15 20.02
CA ARG A 125 3.23 5.70 19.80
C ARG A 125 2.47 5.08 20.98
N GLU A 126 1.49 4.21 20.70
CA GLU A 126 0.72 3.53 21.76
C GLU A 126 1.65 2.68 22.64
N VAL A 127 1.66 2.94 23.95
CA VAL A 127 2.42 2.17 24.95
C VAL A 127 1.52 1.34 25.86
N THR A 128 0.26 1.75 26.06
CA THR A 128 -0.70 1.00 26.86
C THR A 128 -2.13 1.23 26.39
N ARG A 129 -2.87 0.13 26.31
CA ARG A 129 -4.31 0.05 26.00
C ARG A 129 -5.01 -0.62 27.17
N GLU A 130 -5.67 0.17 28.00
CA GLU A 130 -6.53 -0.34 29.08
C GLU A 130 -7.87 -0.77 28.50
N LEU A 131 -8.32 -1.96 28.90
CA LEU A 131 -9.53 -2.61 28.42
C LEU A 131 -10.70 -2.36 29.40
N PRO A 132 -11.97 -2.48 28.98
CA PRO A 132 -13.13 -2.01 29.75
C PRO A 132 -13.33 -2.60 31.15
N GLU A 133 -12.76 -3.77 31.43
CA GLU A 133 -12.89 -4.45 32.73
C GLU A 133 -11.54 -4.50 33.48
N GLY A 134 -10.61 -3.61 33.13
CA GLY A 134 -9.38 -3.33 33.87
C GLY A 134 -8.15 -4.14 33.45
N GLY A 135 -8.28 -5.09 32.51
CA GLY A 135 -7.12 -5.68 31.84
C GLY A 135 -6.37 -4.65 31.00
N ALA A 136 -5.14 -4.93 30.60
CA ALA A 136 -4.37 -4.01 29.75
C ALA A 136 -3.42 -4.74 28.79
N ILE A 137 -3.26 -4.19 27.59
CA ILE A 137 -2.22 -4.57 26.63
C ILE A 137 -1.13 -3.50 26.70
N HIS A 138 0.12 -3.92 26.88
CA HIS A 138 1.28 -3.03 26.92
C HIS A 138 2.19 -3.31 25.72
N SER A 139 2.66 -2.24 25.06
CA SER A 139 3.60 -2.30 23.95
C SER A 139 4.88 -1.57 24.34
N PHE A 140 6.01 -2.27 24.32
CA PHE A 140 7.33 -1.71 24.54
C PHE A 140 8.07 -1.63 23.23
N ARG A 141 8.70 -0.47 22.98
CA ARG A 141 9.45 -0.18 21.77
C ARG A 141 10.85 0.30 22.14
N ASP A 142 11.81 0.04 21.27
CA ASP A 142 13.14 0.61 21.41
C ASP A 142 13.18 2.11 21.02
N ALA A 143 14.37 2.70 21.05
CA ALA A 143 14.58 4.09 20.67
C ALA A 143 14.18 4.39 19.20
N ILE A 144 14.14 3.36 18.34
CA ILE A 144 13.84 3.47 16.91
C ILE A 144 12.42 3.00 16.55
N GLY A 145 11.61 2.62 17.54
CA GLY A 145 10.18 2.34 17.39
C GLY A 145 9.83 0.89 17.06
N LEU A 146 10.81 0.00 16.92
CA LEU A 146 10.57 -1.42 16.74
C LEU A 146 9.99 -2.01 18.03
N LEU A 147 8.98 -2.87 17.90
CA LEU A 147 8.27 -3.48 19.03
C LEU A 147 9.17 -4.52 19.69
N THR A 148 9.76 -4.24 20.84
CA THR A 148 10.65 -5.18 21.53
C THR A 148 9.91 -6.16 22.44
N GLN A 149 8.71 -5.79 22.91
CA GLN A 149 7.87 -6.66 23.72
C GLN A 149 6.40 -6.22 23.62
N ARG A 150 5.49 -7.18 23.63
CA ARG A 150 4.07 -6.96 23.89
C ARG A 150 3.59 -7.92 24.96
N CYS A 151 2.79 -7.44 25.90
CA CYS A 151 2.23 -8.30 26.94
C CYS A 151 0.81 -7.88 27.33
N VAL A 152 0.05 -8.84 27.87
CA VAL A 152 -1.30 -8.63 28.41
C VAL A 152 -1.28 -8.89 29.90
N THR A 153 -1.79 -7.93 30.66
CA THR A 153 -1.97 -8.05 32.11
C THR A 153 -3.45 -8.14 32.47
N THR A 154 -3.75 -8.92 33.51
CA THR A 154 -5.11 -9.04 34.04
C THR A 154 -5.60 -7.73 34.65
N ALA A 155 -6.92 -7.64 34.83
CA ALA A 155 -7.49 -6.73 35.80
C ALA A 155 -6.75 -6.84 37.15
N GLY A 156 -6.45 -5.69 37.75
CA GLY A 156 -5.93 -5.64 39.11
C GLY A 156 -7.06 -5.94 40.08
N ALA A 157 -6.91 -6.97 40.92
CA ALA A 157 -7.81 -7.13 42.05
C ALA A 157 -7.52 -6.07 43.12
N GLY A 158 -8.46 -5.85 44.04
CA GLY A 158 -8.21 -5.08 45.26
C GLY A 158 -7.20 -5.78 46.18
N THR A 159 -7.32 -5.61 47.50
CA THR A 159 -6.58 -6.48 48.42
C THR A 159 -7.09 -7.91 48.31
N ARG A 160 -6.27 -8.92 48.69
CA ARG A 160 -6.76 -10.30 48.73
C ARG A 160 -7.89 -10.43 49.76
N PRO A 161 -8.84 -11.38 49.60
CA PRO A 161 -9.87 -11.62 50.61
C PRO A 161 -9.25 -11.85 52.00
N GLY A 162 -9.57 -10.95 52.95
CA GLY A 162 -9.02 -10.96 54.31
C GLY A 162 -7.77 -10.10 54.54
N GLU A 163 -7.14 -9.53 53.50
CA GLU A 163 -6.01 -8.61 53.64
C GLU A 163 -6.47 -7.15 53.81
N PRO A 164 -5.90 -6.38 54.77
CA PRO A 164 -6.24 -4.98 54.98
C PRO A 164 -5.86 -4.07 53.80
N GLY A 165 -6.65 -3.00 53.59
CA GLY A 165 -6.48 -2.02 52.50
C GLY A 165 -5.06 -1.45 52.28
N TRP A 166 -4.23 -1.39 53.34
CA TRP A 166 -2.86 -0.86 53.26
C TRP A 166 -1.87 -1.81 52.56
N VAL A 167 -2.20 -3.09 52.37
CA VAL A 167 -1.38 -4.05 51.61
C VAL A 167 -1.31 -3.67 50.12
N GLY A 168 -2.27 -2.87 49.65
CA GLY A 168 -2.37 -2.44 48.25
C GLY A 168 -3.06 -3.46 47.34
N PRO A 169 -3.30 -3.11 46.07
CA PRO A 169 -3.92 -4.01 45.11
C PRO A 169 -3.00 -5.21 44.80
N VAL A 170 -3.60 -6.37 44.53
CA VAL A 170 -2.84 -7.53 44.03
C VAL A 170 -2.15 -7.15 42.71
N PRO A 171 -0.84 -7.44 42.55
CA PRO A 171 -0.13 -7.19 41.29
C PRO A 171 -0.85 -7.83 40.10
N ARG A 172 -1.04 -7.07 39.01
CA ARG A 172 -1.63 -7.61 37.78
C ARG A 172 -0.77 -8.76 37.25
N ALA A 173 -1.40 -9.89 36.92
CA ALA A 173 -0.69 -11.04 36.38
C ALA A 173 -0.49 -10.84 34.87
N THR A 174 0.74 -11.03 34.37
CA THR A 174 0.99 -11.19 32.93
C THR A 174 0.49 -12.56 32.50
N VAL A 175 -0.46 -12.61 31.58
CA VAL A 175 -1.09 -13.86 31.11
C VAL A 175 -0.76 -14.21 29.66
N TRP A 176 -0.23 -13.25 28.91
CA TRP A 176 0.26 -13.42 27.56
C TRP A 176 1.45 -12.47 27.36
N GLN A 177 2.50 -12.92 26.69
CA GLN A 177 3.68 -12.10 26.39
C GLN A 177 4.45 -12.68 25.20
N LYS A 178 4.89 -11.79 24.31
CA LYS A 178 5.99 -12.06 23.37
C LYS A 178 7.05 -10.97 23.43
N SER A 179 8.28 -11.35 23.11
CA SER A 179 9.43 -10.45 22.96
C SER A 179 10.11 -10.66 21.63
N PHE A 180 10.59 -9.57 21.02
CA PHE A 180 11.12 -9.56 19.67
C PHE A 180 12.52 -8.95 19.66
N ALA A 181 13.38 -9.51 18.82
CA ALA A 181 14.74 -9.02 18.58
C ALA A 181 14.96 -8.79 17.10
N TYR A 182 15.67 -7.71 16.77
CA TYR A 182 15.87 -7.24 15.40
C TYR A 182 17.34 -7.19 15.01
N SER A 183 17.61 -7.31 13.71
CA SER A 183 18.91 -7.05 13.12
C SER A 183 19.24 -5.54 13.23
N PRO A 184 20.52 -5.13 13.10
CA PRO A 184 20.87 -3.71 12.95
C PRO A 184 20.34 -3.03 11.67
N GLY A 185 19.65 -3.75 10.80
CA GLY A 185 18.90 -3.24 9.64
C GLY A 185 17.38 -3.15 9.86
N GLY A 186 16.87 -3.62 11.01
CA GLY A 186 15.45 -3.61 11.36
C GLY A 186 14.68 -4.89 11.00
N GLU A 187 15.33 -5.93 10.44
CA GLU A 187 14.68 -7.22 10.18
C GLU A 187 14.41 -7.97 11.49
N LEU A 188 13.26 -8.62 11.64
CA LEU A 188 12.97 -9.47 12.81
C LEU A 188 13.89 -10.69 12.77
N ILE A 189 14.74 -10.93 13.77
CA ILE A 189 15.66 -12.09 13.81
C ILE A 189 15.26 -13.15 14.84
N ALA A 190 14.48 -12.78 15.85
CA ALA A 190 13.91 -13.73 16.80
C ALA A 190 12.63 -13.21 17.44
N GLU A 191 11.73 -14.14 17.71
CA GLU A 191 10.54 -13.99 18.53
C GLU A 191 10.66 -14.97 19.71
N HIS A 192 10.24 -14.56 20.91
CA HIS A 192 10.23 -15.39 22.10
C HIS A 192 8.89 -15.30 22.83
N ASP A 193 8.14 -16.40 22.84
CA ASP A 193 7.03 -16.63 23.76
C ASP A 193 7.55 -17.46 24.96
N PRO A 194 7.38 -17.01 26.21
CA PRO A 194 7.81 -17.76 27.39
C PRO A 194 7.21 -19.16 27.55
N ARG A 195 6.13 -19.49 26.82
CA ARG A 195 5.41 -20.77 26.86
C ARG A 195 5.81 -21.69 25.72
N ALA A 196 6.05 -21.16 24.52
CA ALA A 196 6.40 -21.95 23.33
C ALA A 196 7.93 -22.04 23.08
N GLY A 197 8.70 -21.02 23.48
CA GLY A 197 10.15 -20.93 23.25
C GLY A 197 10.53 -19.81 22.29
N THR A 198 11.67 -19.95 21.61
CA THR A 198 12.19 -18.93 20.67
C THR A 198 12.12 -19.44 19.23
N THR A 199 11.40 -18.70 18.39
CA THR A 199 11.46 -18.82 16.93
C THR A 199 12.55 -17.89 16.40
N ARG A 200 13.36 -18.35 15.44
CA ARG A 200 14.37 -17.52 14.76
C ARG A 200 14.05 -17.37 13.29
N TYR A 201 14.42 -16.24 12.72
CA TYR A 201 14.19 -15.88 11.34
C TYR A 201 15.53 -15.60 10.66
N GLU A 202 15.67 -15.99 9.40
CA GLU A 202 16.84 -15.69 8.57
C GLU A 202 16.39 -15.04 7.27
N HIS A 203 17.14 -14.02 6.84
CA HIS A 203 16.85 -13.21 5.66
C HIS A 203 18.03 -13.20 4.69
N ASP A 204 17.75 -13.02 3.40
CA ASP A 204 18.78 -12.79 2.40
C ASP A 204 19.25 -11.30 2.39
N PRO A 205 20.28 -10.94 1.60
CA PRO A 205 20.73 -9.53 1.48
C PRO A 205 19.70 -8.57 0.83
N LEU A 206 18.59 -9.09 0.32
CA LEU A 206 17.42 -8.32 -0.14
C LEU A 206 16.31 -8.29 0.92
N GLY A 207 16.59 -8.73 2.15
CA GLY A 207 15.68 -8.80 3.29
C GLY A 207 14.53 -9.77 3.11
N GLN A 208 14.59 -10.69 2.13
CA GLN A 208 13.54 -11.69 1.89
C GLN A 208 13.68 -12.83 2.89
N LEU A 209 12.57 -13.30 3.44
CA LEU A 209 12.56 -14.36 4.45
C LEU A 209 13.00 -15.70 3.82
N ILE A 210 14.17 -16.22 4.18
CA ILE A 210 14.72 -17.48 3.64
C ILE A 210 14.60 -18.65 4.61
N ALA A 211 14.43 -18.40 5.92
CA ALA A 211 14.09 -19.47 6.85
C ALA A 211 13.36 -19.00 8.11
N VAL A 212 12.57 -19.93 8.67
CA VAL A 212 12.01 -19.84 10.02
C VAL A 212 12.39 -21.10 10.79
N ILE A 213 12.84 -20.93 12.02
CA ILE A 213 13.35 -21.98 12.90
C ILE A 213 12.53 -21.94 14.19
N PRO A 214 11.39 -22.65 14.26
CA PRO A 214 10.58 -22.71 15.47
C PRO A 214 11.27 -23.58 16.55
N PRO A 215 10.94 -23.39 17.83
CA PRO A 215 11.51 -24.18 18.92
C PRO A 215 11.12 -25.66 18.81
N GLY A 216 12.12 -26.55 18.74
CA GLY A 216 11.91 -28.00 18.72
C GLY A 216 11.34 -28.60 17.42
N ILE A 217 11.14 -27.79 16.38
CA ILE A 217 10.58 -28.21 15.07
C ILE A 217 11.65 -28.09 13.98
N GLN A 218 11.49 -28.80 12.87
CA GLN A 218 12.38 -28.70 11.70
C GLN A 218 12.38 -27.28 11.13
N LYS A 219 13.58 -26.78 10.79
CA LYS A 219 13.78 -25.50 10.07
C LYS A 219 12.97 -25.49 8.77
N LEU A 220 12.08 -24.52 8.64
CA LEU A 220 11.37 -24.18 7.41
C LEU A 220 12.28 -23.32 6.54
N MET A 221 12.36 -23.61 5.25
CA MET A 221 13.24 -22.89 4.31
C MET A 221 12.46 -22.44 3.07
N TYR A 222 12.82 -21.28 2.55
CA TYR A 222 12.22 -20.66 1.37
C TYR A 222 13.34 -20.25 0.40
N GLY A 223 13.14 -20.55 -0.88
CA GLY A 223 14.02 -20.08 -1.96
C GLY A 223 13.34 -19.03 -2.81
N TYR A 224 14.11 -18.28 -3.59
CA TYR A 224 13.60 -17.31 -4.56
C TYR A 224 14.35 -17.44 -5.88
N ASP A 225 13.67 -17.21 -7.01
CA ASP A 225 14.34 -17.04 -8.30
C ASP A 225 14.91 -15.62 -8.46
N GLU A 226 15.67 -15.38 -9.54
CA GLU A 226 16.31 -14.09 -9.85
C GLU A 226 15.30 -12.92 -9.97
N THR A 227 14.01 -13.21 -10.13
CA THR A 227 12.91 -12.25 -10.24
C THR A 227 12.04 -12.17 -8.98
N GLY A 228 12.48 -12.81 -7.89
CA GLY A 228 11.80 -12.77 -6.59
C GLY A 228 10.57 -13.68 -6.48
N ASN A 229 10.35 -14.65 -7.38
CA ASN A 229 9.27 -15.62 -7.16
C ASN A 229 9.71 -16.70 -6.16
N ARG A 230 8.85 -17.02 -5.18
CA ARG A 230 9.11 -18.01 -4.13
C ARG A 230 9.18 -19.44 -4.69
N LEU A 231 10.38 -20.00 -4.73
CA LEU A 231 10.62 -21.41 -5.01
C LEU A 231 10.30 -22.25 -3.77
N ALA A 232 9.74 -23.44 -3.97
CA ALA A 232 9.66 -24.45 -2.92
C ALA A 232 10.19 -25.79 -3.45
N SER A 233 9.98 -26.87 -2.69
CA SER A 233 10.49 -28.19 -3.04
C SER A 233 9.64 -28.93 -4.08
N SER A 234 8.62 -28.29 -4.69
CA SER A 234 7.57 -28.98 -5.45
C SER A 234 7.61 -28.76 -6.97
N GLY A 235 8.73 -28.22 -7.49
CA GLY A 235 8.93 -28.06 -8.93
C GLY A 235 8.14 -26.90 -9.52
N GLU A 236 8.10 -25.78 -8.80
CA GLU A 236 7.42 -24.56 -9.24
C GLU A 236 7.96 -24.07 -10.59
N ARG A 237 7.04 -23.67 -11.48
CA ARG A 237 7.40 -23.12 -12.81
C ARG A 237 6.69 -21.80 -13.02
N TYR A 238 7.46 -20.79 -13.39
CA TYR A 238 6.96 -19.43 -13.65
C TYR A 238 7.08 -19.06 -15.13
N ALA A 239 6.19 -18.18 -15.59
CA ALA A 239 6.28 -17.46 -16.85
C ALA A 239 6.76 -16.02 -16.62
N ALA A 240 7.13 -15.35 -17.71
CA ALA A 240 7.51 -13.94 -17.71
C ALA A 240 6.50 -13.05 -16.96
N GLY A 241 7.02 -12.09 -16.18
CA GLY A 241 6.25 -11.26 -15.26
C GLY A 241 5.87 -11.94 -13.94
N GLY A 242 6.37 -13.16 -13.65
CA GLY A 242 6.15 -13.86 -12.39
C GLY A 242 4.81 -14.60 -12.30
N LYS A 243 4.22 -15.00 -13.43
CA LYS A 243 2.99 -15.82 -13.44
C LYS A 243 3.31 -17.26 -13.08
N MET A 244 2.80 -17.76 -11.94
CA MET A 244 2.97 -19.15 -11.49
C MET A 244 2.21 -20.07 -12.45
N LEU A 245 2.88 -20.88 -13.27
CA LEU A 245 2.22 -21.83 -14.18
C LEU A 245 1.87 -23.15 -13.50
N GLN A 246 2.72 -23.60 -12.58
CA GLN A 246 2.62 -24.92 -11.97
C GLN A 246 3.30 -24.96 -10.60
N ARG A 247 2.70 -25.71 -9.67
CA ARG A 247 3.26 -26.05 -8.35
C ARG A 247 2.87 -27.48 -8.00
N GLY A 248 3.83 -28.41 -7.96
CA GLY A 248 3.54 -29.84 -7.88
C GLY A 248 2.59 -30.29 -9.00
N ASN A 249 1.49 -30.93 -8.60
CA ASN A 249 0.42 -31.37 -9.51
C ASN A 249 -0.61 -30.27 -9.84
N VAL A 250 -0.48 -29.05 -9.30
CA VAL A 250 -1.45 -27.98 -9.52
C VAL A 250 -0.98 -27.08 -10.67
N GLU A 251 -1.81 -26.98 -11.72
CA GLU A 251 -1.66 -26.06 -12.83
C GLU A 251 -2.48 -24.78 -12.64
N TYR A 252 -1.96 -23.67 -13.14
CA TYR A 252 -2.55 -22.34 -13.02
C TYR A 252 -2.56 -21.65 -14.39
N LYS A 253 -3.67 -20.97 -14.71
CA LYS A 253 -3.86 -20.24 -15.98
C LYS A 253 -4.34 -18.83 -15.71
N TYR A 254 -3.87 -17.88 -16.51
CA TYR A 254 -4.17 -16.46 -16.39
C TYR A 254 -4.78 -15.92 -17.67
N ASP A 255 -5.51 -14.82 -17.54
CA ASP A 255 -5.94 -14.02 -18.69
C ASP A 255 -4.79 -13.16 -19.27
N ALA A 256 -5.16 -12.26 -20.20
CA ALA A 256 -4.24 -11.33 -20.85
C ALA A 256 -3.74 -10.21 -19.91
N ALA A 257 -4.53 -9.80 -18.91
CA ALA A 257 -4.13 -8.84 -17.89
C ALA A 257 -3.18 -9.46 -16.85
N GLY A 258 -3.22 -10.79 -16.71
CA GLY A 258 -2.42 -11.55 -15.76
C GLY A 258 -3.17 -11.96 -14.49
N ALA A 259 -4.50 -11.81 -14.44
CA ALA A 259 -5.27 -12.30 -13.30
C ALA A 259 -5.54 -13.81 -13.44
N LEU A 260 -5.49 -14.55 -12.33
CA LEU A 260 -5.68 -16.01 -12.31
C LEU A 260 -7.11 -16.35 -12.72
N VAL A 261 -7.31 -17.26 -13.68
CA VAL A 261 -8.65 -17.66 -14.19
C VAL A 261 -8.95 -19.15 -14.04
N GLU A 262 -7.95 -20.02 -13.93
CA GLU A 262 -8.13 -21.45 -13.65
C GLU A 262 -7.03 -21.97 -12.71
N ARG A 263 -7.40 -22.68 -11.63
CA ARG A 263 -6.50 -23.48 -10.76
C ARG A 263 -6.97 -24.93 -10.79
N ARG A 264 -6.12 -25.84 -11.25
CA ARG A 264 -6.46 -27.25 -11.52
C ARG A 264 -5.46 -28.18 -10.86
N ASP A 265 -5.91 -29.03 -9.95
CA ASP A 265 -5.13 -30.18 -9.52
C ASP A 265 -5.22 -31.28 -10.59
N THR A 266 -4.10 -31.60 -11.23
CA THR A 266 -3.99 -32.63 -12.27
C THR A 266 -3.90 -34.05 -11.72
N SER A 267 -3.67 -34.21 -10.41
CA SER A 267 -3.75 -35.51 -9.74
C SER A 267 -5.18 -35.91 -9.33
N SER A 268 -6.13 -35.00 -9.49
CA SER A 268 -7.56 -35.20 -9.22
C SER A 268 -8.39 -35.16 -10.51
N SER A 269 -9.47 -35.93 -10.54
CA SER A 269 -10.50 -35.83 -11.59
C SER A 269 -11.53 -34.73 -11.34
N ALA A 270 -11.43 -34.02 -10.21
CA ALA A 270 -12.33 -32.94 -9.86
C ALA A 270 -12.25 -31.77 -10.87
N PRO A 271 -13.35 -31.01 -11.08
CA PRO A 271 -13.32 -29.80 -11.88
C PRO A 271 -12.29 -28.79 -11.36
N ALA A 272 -11.73 -27.97 -12.24
CA ALA A 272 -10.85 -26.90 -11.83
C ALA A 272 -11.62 -25.77 -11.11
N TRP A 273 -10.95 -25.11 -10.17
CA TRP A 273 -11.38 -23.80 -9.69
C TRP A 273 -11.38 -22.82 -10.87
N ARG A 274 -12.42 -22.00 -10.98
CA ARG A 274 -12.53 -20.95 -12.01
C ARG A 274 -12.72 -19.60 -11.35
N TYR A 275 -12.08 -18.58 -11.90
CA TYR A 275 -12.16 -17.20 -11.41
C TYR A 275 -12.58 -16.29 -12.57
N ARG A 276 -13.40 -15.29 -12.28
CA ARG A 276 -13.84 -14.26 -13.24
C ARG A 276 -13.55 -12.90 -12.64
N TRP A 277 -12.90 -12.04 -13.42
CA TRP A 277 -12.54 -10.68 -13.05
C TRP A 277 -13.37 -9.70 -13.87
N ALA A 278 -13.67 -8.55 -13.27
CA ALA A 278 -14.10 -7.36 -14.00
C ALA A 278 -12.88 -6.78 -14.75
N ASP A 279 -13.12 -6.00 -15.80
CA ASP A 279 -12.02 -5.29 -16.47
C ASP A 279 -11.39 -4.21 -15.56
N THR A 280 -12.04 -3.84 -14.46
CA THR A 280 -11.48 -3.03 -13.36
C THR A 280 -10.41 -3.75 -12.52
N GLY A 281 -10.16 -5.05 -12.76
CA GLY A 281 -9.20 -5.85 -12.00
C GLY A 281 -9.76 -6.39 -10.67
N LEU A 282 -11.05 -6.22 -10.41
CA LEU A 282 -11.73 -6.75 -9.21
C LEU A 282 -12.31 -8.14 -9.49
N LEU A 283 -12.14 -9.07 -8.54
CA LEU A 283 -12.65 -10.44 -8.67
C LEU A 283 -14.18 -10.44 -8.55
N GLN A 284 -14.90 -10.79 -9.61
CA GLN A 284 -16.37 -10.85 -9.63
C GLN A 284 -16.91 -12.19 -9.14
N GLN A 285 -16.27 -13.31 -9.50
CA GLN A 285 -16.80 -14.64 -9.22
C GLN A 285 -15.71 -15.71 -9.07
N VAL A 286 -15.95 -16.67 -8.17
CA VAL A 286 -15.19 -17.92 -8.04
C VAL A 286 -16.15 -19.11 -8.14
N VAL A 287 -15.82 -20.12 -8.94
CA VAL A 287 -16.52 -21.40 -8.97
C VAL A 287 -15.58 -22.48 -8.48
N LYS A 288 -15.99 -23.19 -7.42
CA LYS A 288 -15.25 -24.27 -6.77
C LYS A 288 -15.36 -25.59 -7.56
N PRO A 289 -14.43 -26.54 -7.36
CA PRO A 289 -14.52 -27.90 -7.91
C PRO A 289 -15.83 -28.62 -7.55
N ASP A 290 -16.36 -28.37 -6.36
CA ASP A 290 -17.62 -28.93 -5.87
C ASP A 290 -18.88 -28.29 -6.52
N GLY A 291 -18.71 -27.24 -7.34
CA GLY A 291 -19.78 -26.49 -8.00
C GLY A 291 -20.32 -25.30 -7.20
N THR A 292 -19.85 -25.07 -5.97
CA THR A 292 -20.18 -23.87 -5.18
C THR A 292 -19.70 -22.62 -5.91
N THR A 293 -20.59 -21.66 -6.05
CA THR A 293 -20.32 -20.38 -6.71
C THR A 293 -20.28 -19.26 -5.67
N LEU A 294 -19.22 -18.46 -5.71
CA LEU A 294 -19.09 -17.21 -4.97
C LEU A 294 -19.17 -16.05 -5.94
N SER A 295 -19.96 -15.04 -5.62
CA SER A 295 -20.07 -13.80 -6.40
C SER A 295 -19.86 -12.60 -5.47
N PHE A 296 -19.13 -11.60 -5.94
CA PHE A 296 -18.76 -10.41 -5.17
C PHE A 296 -19.32 -9.14 -5.79
N LEU A 297 -19.65 -8.17 -4.95
CA LEU A 297 -20.14 -6.86 -5.37
C LEU A 297 -19.32 -5.75 -4.72
N TYR A 298 -19.01 -4.70 -5.49
CA TYR A 298 -18.16 -3.59 -5.07
C TYR A 298 -18.86 -2.26 -5.35
N ASP A 299 -18.56 -1.26 -4.54
CA ASP A 299 -18.93 0.12 -4.85
C ASP A 299 -17.97 0.77 -5.87
N ALA A 300 -18.30 1.99 -6.30
CA ALA A 300 -17.47 2.79 -7.21
C ALA A 300 -16.11 3.21 -6.61
N PHE A 301 -15.89 2.99 -5.31
CA PHE A 301 -14.61 3.18 -4.61
C PHE A 301 -13.81 1.86 -4.49
N ALA A 302 -14.22 0.81 -5.20
CA ALA A 302 -13.64 -0.53 -5.20
C ALA A 302 -13.66 -1.26 -3.84
N ARG A 303 -14.48 -0.80 -2.88
CA ARG A 303 -14.70 -1.52 -1.62
C ARG A 303 -15.74 -2.60 -1.83
N ARG A 304 -15.47 -3.82 -1.36
CA ARG A 304 -16.41 -4.94 -1.46
C ARG A 304 -17.57 -4.71 -0.50
N VAL A 305 -18.79 -4.59 -1.01
CA VAL A 305 -20.01 -4.39 -0.21
C VAL A 305 -20.83 -5.68 -0.02
N MET A 306 -20.63 -6.70 -0.88
CA MET A 306 -21.29 -8.00 -0.75
C MET A 306 -20.38 -9.17 -1.19
N LYS A 307 -20.53 -10.31 -0.52
CA LYS A 307 -20.15 -11.65 -0.99
C LYS A 307 -21.38 -12.56 -0.89
N LYS A 308 -21.76 -13.22 -1.99
CA LYS A 308 -22.82 -14.24 -2.03
C LYS A 308 -22.21 -15.61 -2.31
N VAL A 309 -22.59 -16.62 -1.53
CA VAL A 309 -22.15 -18.01 -1.67
C VAL A 309 -23.37 -18.88 -1.97
N GLU A 310 -23.32 -19.62 -3.07
CA GLU A 310 -24.39 -20.51 -3.55
C GLU A 310 -23.83 -21.92 -3.75
N THR A 311 -24.32 -22.87 -2.96
CA THR A 311 -23.94 -24.29 -3.09
C THR A 311 -24.79 -24.96 -4.17
N PRO A 312 -24.34 -26.07 -4.81
CA PRO A 312 -25.17 -26.86 -5.73
C PRO A 312 -26.42 -27.44 -5.06
N GLY A 313 -26.41 -27.53 -3.72
CA GLY A 313 -27.58 -27.88 -2.93
C GLY A 313 -28.66 -26.78 -2.89
N GLY A 314 -28.40 -25.57 -3.38
CA GLY A 314 -29.30 -24.41 -3.24
C GLY A 314 -29.27 -23.77 -1.85
N GLY A 315 -28.35 -24.19 -0.96
CA GLY A 315 -28.06 -23.45 0.27
C GLY A 315 -27.30 -22.17 -0.05
N THR A 316 -27.73 -21.04 0.51
CA THR A 316 -27.22 -19.70 0.21
C THR A 316 -26.70 -19.00 1.47
N SER A 317 -25.55 -18.33 1.36
CA SER A 317 -25.04 -17.39 2.37
C SER A 317 -24.83 -16.02 1.71
N VAL A 318 -25.25 -14.94 2.36
CA VAL A 318 -24.96 -13.57 1.94
C VAL A 318 -24.20 -12.87 3.06
N HIS A 319 -23.02 -12.34 2.74
CA HIS A 319 -22.21 -11.51 3.61
C HIS A 319 -22.27 -10.09 3.07
N ARG A 320 -22.68 -9.12 3.89
CA ARG A 320 -22.66 -7.69 3.56
C ARG A 320 -21.60 -6.99 4.39
N TYR A 321 -20.86 -6.08 3.77
CA TYR A 321 -19.80 -5.31 4.41
C TYR A 321 -20.24 -3.85 4.50
N VAL A 322 -20.31 -3.32 5.73
CA VAL A 322 -20.50 -1.89 5.98
C VAL A 322 -19.15 -1.30 6.29
N TRP A 323 -18.80 -0.20 5.62
CA TRP A 323 -17.50 0.44 5.72
C TRP A 323 -17.58 1.70 6.59
N THR A 324 -16.44 2.09 7.16
CA THR A 324 -16.23 3.42 7.74
C THR A 324 -14.96 4.02 7.13
N GLY A 325 -15.14 4.80 6.07
CA GLY A 325 -14.02 5.13 5.18
C GLY A 325 -13.47 3.87 4.50
N ASP A 326 -12.22 3.53 4.81
CA ASP A 326 -11.47 2.45 4.14
C ASP A 326 -11.30 1.17 4.97
N VAL A 327 -11.98 1.06 6.12
CA VAL A 327 -12.01 -0.17 6.96
C VAL A 327 -13.43 -0.70 7.15
N VAL A 328 -13.57 -2.02 7.36
CA VAL A 328 -14.85 -2.69 7.56
C VAL A 328 -15.36 -2.42 8.98
N LEU A 329 -16.50 -1.74 9.11
CA LEU A 329 -17.20 -1.54 10.37
C LEU A 329 -18.04 -2.76 10.77
N HIS A 330 -18.73 -3.36 9.79
CA HIS A 330 -19.58 -4.54 10.01
C HIS A 330 -19.43 -5.60 8.91
N GLU A 331 -19.37 -6.87 9.30
CA GLU A 331 -19.79 -8.01 8.46
C GLU A 331 -21.17 -8.49 8.95
N VAL A 332 -22.17 -8.46 8.07
CA VAL A 332 -23.49 -9.07 8.30
C VAL A 332 -23.59 -10.35 7.49
N ARG A 333 -23.52 -11.51 8.16
CA ARG A 333 -23.67 -12.83 7.55
C ARG A 333 -25.11 -13.33 7.73
N ARG A 334 -25.85 -13.48 6.63
CA ARG A 334 -27.16 -14.12 6.59
C ARG A 334 -27.05 -15.49 5.92
N HIS A 335 -27.24 -16.55 6.70
CA HIS A 335 -27.32 -17.91 6.18
C HIS A 335 -28.78 -18.34 6.02
N VAL A 336 -29.13 -18.86 4.84
CA VAL A 336 -30.46 -19.45 4.56
C VAL A 336 -30.26 -20.95 4.28
N PRO A 337 -30.50 -21.83 5.28
CA PRO A 337 -30.46 -23.27 5.08
C PRO A 337 -31.67 -23.74 4.25
N ARG A 338 -31.59 -24.98 3.73
CA ARG A 338 -32.71 -25.62 2.99
C ARG A 338 -34.01 -25.73 3.80
N ALA A 339 -33.90 -25.80 5.13
CA ALA A 339 -35.00 -25.83 6.07
C ALA A 339 -34.54 -25.17 7.38
N GLY A 340 -35.41 -24.34 7.98
CA GLY A 340 -35.11 -23.54 9.17
C GLY A 340 -35.12 -22.05 8.89
N ASP A 341 -35.15 -21.26 9.96
CA ASP A 341 -35.14 -19.80 9.89
C ASP A 341 -33.78 -19.25 9.47
N PRO A 342 -33.72 -18.06 8.82
CA PRO A 342 -32.46 -17.42 8.48
C PRO A 342 -31.71 -17.00 9.75
N VAL A 343 -30.48 -17.50 9.90
CA VAL A 343 -29.57 -17.05 10.96
C VAL A 343 -28.82 -15.82 10.46
N VAL A 344 -28.86 -14.74 11.23
CA VAL A 344 -28.06 -13.54 10.95
C VAL A 344 -27.03 -13.36 12.08
N GLU A 345 -25.76 -13.36 11.71
CA GLU A 345 -24.64 -12.99 12.58
C GLU A 345 -24.11 -11.62 12.14
N VAL A 346 -23.83 -10.73 13.08
CA VAL A 346 -23.26 -9.41 12.83
C VAL A 346 -21.94 -9.32 13.58
N ARG A 347 -20.82 -9.34 12.84
CA ARG A 347 -19.51 -8.98 13.39
C ARG A 347 -19.34 -7.48 13.27
N THR A 348 -18.97 -6.83 14.37
CA THR A 348 -18.69 -5.40 14.44
C THR A 348 -17.26 -5.19 14.87
N TYR A 349 -16.58 -4.23 14.25
CA TYR A 349 -15.15 -3.97 14.47
C TYR A 349 -14.93 -2.54 14.97
N CYS A 350 -14.03 -2.38 15.93
CA CYS A 350 -13.52 -1.11 16.43
C CYS A 350 -12.08 -0.95 15.92
N HIS A 351 -11.82 0.05 15.10
CA HIS A 351 -10.49 0.31 14.52
C HIS A 351 -9.80 1.49 15.21
N GLY A 352 -8.48 1.40 15.37
CA GLY A 352 -7.67 2.58 15.64
C GLY A 352 -7.62 3.50 14.41
N PRO A 353 -7.34 4.81 14.55
CA PRO A 353 -7.46 5.77 13.44
C PRO A 353 -6.50 5.56 12.27
N ARG A 354 -5.56 4.62 12.39
CA ARG A 354 -4.59 4.23 11.36
C ARG A 354 -4.40 2.71 11.31
N ASP A 355 -5.27 1.95 11.98
CA ASP A 355 -5.04 0.54 12.26
C ASP A 355 -5.85 -0.30 11.25
N PRO A 356 -5.20 -0.92 10.24
CA PRO A 356 -5.88 -1.76 9.25
C PRO A 356 -6.33 -3.12 9.83
N VAL A 357 -5.89 -3.44 11.06
CA VAL A 357 -6.42 -4.52 11.91
C VAL A 357 -7.23 -3.89 13.04
N PRO A 358 -8.43 -4.38 13.39
CA PRO A 358 -9.23 -3.79 14.45
C PRO A 358 -8.60 -4.00 15.83
N MET A 359 -8.79 -3.02 16.71
CA MET A 359 -8.42 -3.10 18.13
C MET A 359 -9.34 -4.04 18.91
N ALA A 360 -10.60 -4.12 18.51
CA ALA A 360 -11.61 -4.96 19.14
C ALA A 360 -12.67 -5.42 18.14
N GLN A 361 -13.30 -6.56 18.42
CA GLN A 361 -14.43 -7.10 17.68
C GLN A 361 -15.58 -7.51 18.60
N ARG A 362 -16.80 -7.56 18.08
CA ARG A 362 -17.99 -8.09 18.75
C ARG A 362 -18.81 -8.93 17.80
N LYS A 363 -19.35 -10.06 18.26
CA LYS A 363 -20.15 -11.00 17.45
C LYS A 363 -21.58 -11.06 17.98
N ASP A 364 -22.48 -10.31 17.36
CA ASP A 364 -23.89 -10.29 17.72
C ASP A 364 -24.67 -11.30 16.88
N ARG A 365 -25.79 -11.81 17.39
CA ARG A 365 -26.70 -12.73 16.68
C ARG A 365 -28.11 -12.18 16.66
N ILE A 366 -28.82 -12.40 15.55
CA ILE A 366 -30.25 -12.12 15.45
C ILE A 366 -30.98 -13.44 15.18
N VAL A 367 -31.81 -13.85 16.13
CA VAL A 367 -32.58 -15.11 16.08
C VAL A 367 -34.05 -14.78 16.40
N GLY A 368 -34.97 -15.21 15.54
CA GLY A 368 -36.40 -14.88 15.70
C GLY A 368 -36.71 -13.37 15.70
N GLY A 369 -35.85 -12.56 15.07
CA GLY A 369 -35.93 -11.10 15.08
C GLY A 369 -35.41 -10.41 16.36
N GLN A 370 -35.00 -11.18 17.38
CA GLN A 370 -34.38 -10.64 18.58
C GLN A 370 -32.85 -10.63 18.44
N ARG A 371 -32.24 -9.48 18.77
CA ARG A 371 -30.79 -9.33 18.82
C ARG A 371 -30.25 -9.77 20.18
N VAL A 372 -29.19 -10.58 20.15
CA VAL A 372 -28.37 -10.97 21.30
C VAL A 372 -26.96 -10.44 21.02
N ASP A 373 -26.56 -9.42 21.77
CA ASP A 373 -25.22 -8.83 21.63
C ASP A 373 -24.14 -9.73 22.22
N GLY A 374 -23.00 -9.79 21.53
CA GLY A 374 -21.82 -10.50 22.00
C GLY A 374 -21.03 -9.72 23.05
N ALA A 375 -20.05 -10.38 23.68
CA ALA A 375 -19.02 -9.67 24.43
C ALA A 375 -18.03 -8.99 23.45
N TRP A 376 -17.46 -7.86 23.87
CA TRP A 376 -16.32 -7.28 23.18
C TRP A 376 -15.06 -8.12 23.45
N GLU A 377 -14.37 -8.46 22.37
CA GLU A 377 -13.12 -9.22 22.32
C GLU A 377 -12.01 -8.30 21.78
N PHE A 378 -10.84 -8.27 22.40
CA PHE A 378 -9.76 -7.32 22.09
C PHE A 378 -8.60 -8.04 21.43
N LEU A 379 -8.09 -7.48 20.33
CA LEU A 379 -7.01 -8.10 19.56
C LEU A 379 -5.64 -7.65 20.11
N VAL A 380 -4.78 -8.63 20.30
CA VAL A 380 -3.33 -8.48 20.53
C VAL A 380 -2.65 -8.81 19.21
N THR A 381 -1.76 -7.94 18.76
CA THR A 381 -1.08 -8.09 17.46
C THR A 381 0.39 -8.46 17.61
N ASP A 382 0.97 -9.04 16.57
CA ASP A 382 2.38 -9.39 16.44
C ASP A 382 3.26 -8.17 16.05
N ALA A 383 4.56 -8.37 15.81
CA ALA A 383 5.52 -7.36 15.38
C ALA A 383 5.18 -6.69 14.03
N ASN A 384 4.51 -7.42 13.12
CA ASN A 384 3.98 -6.91 11.84
C ASN A 384 2.51 -6.43 11.96
N ASP A 385 2.01 -6.29 13.18
CA ASP A 385 0.63 -5.96 13.54
C ASP A 385 -0.48 -6.92 13.05
N ALA A 386 -0.14 -8.15 12.61
CA ALA A 386 -1.13 -9.21 12.38
C ALA A 386 -1.73 -9.72 13.71
N PRO A 387 -3.00 -10.18 13.77
CA PRO A 387 -3.60 -10.73 14.99
C PRO A 387 -2.86 -11.97 15.50
N ASP A 388 -2.56 -12.01 16.79
CA ASP A 388 -1.75 -13.06 17.42
C ASP A 388 -2.46 -13.68 18.64
N ALA A 389 -3.24 -12.87 19.36
CA ALA A 389 -4.18 -13.38 20.37
C ALA A 389 -5.46 -12.52 20.45
N ILE A 390 -6.50 -13.10 21.04
CA ILE A 390 -7.77 -12.44 21.35
C ILE A 390 -8.00 -12.55 22.86
N VAL A 391 -8.30 -11.44 23.52
CA VAL A 391 -8.46 -11.36 24.98
C VAL A 391 -9.79 -10.71 25.39
N SER A 392 -10.27 -11.01 26.60
CA SER A 392 -11.45 -10.34 27.18
C SER A 392 -11.11 -8.96 27.74
N GLY A 393 -12.13 -8.17 28.11
CA GLY A 393 -11.95 -6.89 28.79
C GLY A 393 -11.20 -6.96 30.13
N GLN A 394 -11.06 -8.15 30.71
CA GLN A 394 -10.30 -8.42 31.95
C GLN A 394 -8.86 -8.84 31.67
N GLY A 395 -8.45 -8.91 30.39
CA GLY A 395 -7.14 -9.40 29.97
C GLY A 395 -7.02 -10.92 29.87
N LYS A 396 -8.10 -11.69 30.04
CA LYS A 396 -8.05 -13.17 29.90
C LYS A 396 -7.90 -13.57 28.43
N VAL A 397 -6.94 -14.41 28.08
CA VAL A 397 -6.83 -15.02 26.74
C VAL A 397 -8.06 -15.87 26.42
N LEU A 398 -8.67 -15.60 25.27
CA LEU A 398 -9.85 -16.28 24.73
C LEU A 398 -9.46 -17.23 23.58
N ALA A 399 -8.54 -16.80 22.72
CA ALA A 399 -7.96 -17.59 21.63
C ALA A 399 -6.56 -17.08 21.29
N GLU A 400 -5.74 -17.94 20.68
CA GLU A 400 -4.48 -17.57 20.04
C GLU A 400 -4.62 -17.75 18.53
N VAL A 401 -4.00 -16.87 17.75
CA VAL A 401 -4.16 -16.75 16.30
C VAL A 401 -2.85 -17.13 15.62
N GLU A 402 -2.47 -18.40 15.80
CA GLU A 402 -1.27 -18.96 15.17
C GLU A 402 -1.39 -18.91 13.64
N MET A 403 -0.52 -18.11 13.01
CA MET A 403 -0.33 -18.02 11.56
C MET A 403 1.05 -18.56 11.19
N ASP A 404 1.13 -19.25 10.05
CA ASP A 404 2.42 -19.48 9.39
C ASP A 404 3.00 -18.16 8.84
N PRO A 405 4.28 -18.12 8.44
CA PRO A 405 4.90 -16.89 7.93
C PRO A 405 4.24 -16.30 6.67
N TRP A 406 3.28 -16.99 6.06
CA TRP A 406 2.55 -16.55 4.87
C TRP A 406 1.05 -16.37 5.14
N GLY A 407 0.64 -16.40 6.42
CA GLY A 407 -0.71 -16.08 6.89
C GLY A 407 -1.66 -17.28 6.94
N ASN A 408 -1.22 -18.51 6.66
CA ASN A 408 -2.07 -19.70 6.79
C ASN A 408 -2.39 -19.94 8.27
N VAL A 409 -3.66 -20.19 8.59
CA VAL A 409 -4.14 -20.52 9.95
C VAL A 409 -4.64 -21.96 10.03
N SER A 410 -4.66 -22.54 11.24
CA SER A 410 -5.32 -23.82 11.48
C SER A 410 -6.86 -23.70 11.38
N ASP A 411 -7.55 -24.82 11.11
CA ASP A 411 -9.02 -24.84 11.14
C ASP A 411 -9.61 -24.62 12.55
N ALA A 412 -8.83 -24.82 13.62
CA ALA A 412 -9.23 -24.46 14.98
C ALA A 412 -9.17 -22.94 15.22
N THR A 413 -8.28 -22.25 14.51
CA THR A 413 -8.12 -20.78 14.53
C THR A 413 -9.14 -20.10 13.61
N ARG A 414 -9.60 -20.77 12.55
CA ARG A 414 -10.62 -20.28 11.60
C ARG A 414 -11.91 -19.87 12.33
N GLY A 415 -12.51 -18.74 11.92
CA GLY A 415 -13.70 -18.18 12.57
C GLY A 415 -13.48 -17.43 13.91
N THR A 416 -12.27 -17.47 14.51
CA THR A 416 -11.94 -16.64 15.68
C THR A 416 -11.91 -15.15 15.29
N THR A 417 -11.13 -14.81 14.27
CA THR A 417 -11.19 -13.54 13.52
C THR A 417 -10.99 -13.83 12.04
N SER A 418 -11.59 -12.97 11.19
CA SER A 418 -11.40 -13.01 9.74
C SER A 418 -10.23 -12.15 9.27
N PHE A 419 -9.64 -11.32 10.14
CA PHE A 419 -8.45 -10.53 9.82
C PHE A 419 -7.18 -11.40 9.82
N ARG A 420 -6.29 -11.19 8.85
CA ARG A 420 -5.00 -11.88 8.70
C ARG A 420 -3.88 -10.83 8.82
N PHE A 421 -2.95 -10.74 7.89
CA PHE A 421 -2.04 -9.59 7.87
C PHE A 421 -2.83 -8.25 7.79
N PRO A 422 -2.25 -7.12 8.21
CA PRO A 422 -2.82 -5.78 8.02
C PRO A 422 -3.51 -5.56 6.67
N GLY A 423 -4.80 -5.20 6.72
CA GLY A 423 -5.66 -4.97 5.54
C GLY A 423 -6.37 -6.21 5.00
N GLN A 424 -5.91 -7.40 5.37
CA GLN A 424 -6.36 -8.66 4.78
C GLN A 424 -7.52 -9.32 5.53
N TYR A 425 -8.53 -9.74 4.78
CA TYR A 425 -9.75 -10.38 5.26
C TYR A 425 -9.96 -11.74 4.61
N GLU A 426 -9.96 -12.83 5.37
CA GLU A 426 -10.13 -14.18 4.84
C GLU A 426 -11.55 -14.47 4.35
N ASP A 427 -11.65 -14.96 3.10
CA ASP A 427 -12.82 -15.67 2.59
C ASP A 427 -12.65 -17.18 2.80
N GLU A 428 -13.11 -17.67 3.96
CA GLU A 428 -13.02 -19.07 4.41
C GLU A 428 -13.45 -20.08 3.34
N GLU A 429 -14.41 -19.73 2.47
CA GLU A 429 -14.90 -20.61 1.42
C GLU A 429 -13.89 -20.84 0.28
N THR A 430 -12.95 -19.93 0.09
CA THR A 430 -11.93 -19.93 -0.98
C THR A 430 -10.51 -20.13 -0.48
N GLY A 431 -10.23 -19.80 0.79
CA GLY A 431 -8.87 -19.69 1.34
C GLY A 431 -8.09 -18.44 0.90
N LEU A 432 -8.67 -17.59 0.04
CA LEU A 432 -8.07 -16.33 -0.36
C LEU A 432 -8.32 -15.25 0.69
N PHE A 433 -7.38 -14.32 0.84
CA PHE A 433 -7.56 -13.13 1.66
C PHE A 433 -7.83 -11.94 0.74
N TYR A 434 -9.01 -11.35 0.88
CA TYR A 434 -9.37 -10.08 0.25
C TYR A 434 -8.53 -8.97 0.86
N ASN A 435 -7.79 -8.23 0.03
CA ASN A 435 -6.95 -7.11 0.44
C ASN A 435 -7.25 -5.92 -0.47
N ARG A 436 -8.40 -5.28 -0.22
CA ARG A 436 -9.02 -4.17 -0.97
C ARG A 436 -8.92 -4.25 -2.50
N TYR A 437 -7.77 -3.90 -3.09
CA TYR A 437 -7.55 -3.90 -4.54
C TYR A 437 -7.00 -5.23 -5.10
N ARG A 438 -6.57 -6.18 -4.26
CA ARG A 438 -6.06 -7.50 -4.67
C ARG A 438 -6.64 -8.64 -3.82
N TYR A 439 -6.42 -9.87 -4.29
CA TYR A 439 -6.68 -11.10 -3.55
C TYR A 439 -5.37 -11.87 -3.35
N TYR A 440 -5.06 -12.19 -2.10
CA TYR A 440 -3.85 -12.90 -1.68
C TYR A 440 -4.16 -14.38 -1.46
N ASP A 441 -3.27 -15.26 -1.93
CA ASP A 441 -3.31 -16.71 -1.71
C ASP A 441 -2.19 -17.07 -0.72
N PRO A 442 -2.53 -17.43 0.54
CA PRO A 442 -1.56 -17.75 1.59
C PRO A 442 -0.85 -19.09 1.35
N GLU A 443 -1.48 -20.04 0.65
CA GLU A 443 -0.83 -21.30 0.26
C GLU A 443 0.33 -20.97 -0.68
N LEU A 444 0.10 -20.09 -1.65
CA LEU A 444 1.09 -19.60 -2.62
C LEU A 444 2.04 -18.52 -2.08
N GLY A 445 1.68 -17.83 -0.99
CA GLY A 445 2.45 -16.72 -0.41
C GLY A 445 2.46 -15.47 -1.29
N ARG A 446 1.42 -15.24 -2.10
CA ARG A 446 1.42 -14.21 -3.15
C ARG A 446 0.01 -13.79 -3.59
N TYR A 447 -0.10 -12.66 -4.27
CA TYR A 447 -1.34 -12.24 -4.94
C TYR A 447 -1.67 -13.08 -6.17
N ILE A 448 -2.96 -13.24 -6.46
CA ILE A 448 -3.45 -13.97 -7.65
C ILE A 448 -3.73 -13.08 -8.88
N SER A 449 -3.52 -11.77 -8.73
CA SER A 449 -3.49 -10.77 -9.79
C SER A 449 -2.23 -9.89 -9.65
N PRO A 450 -1.72 -9.30 -10.74
CA PRO A 450 -0.62 -8.36 -10.67
C PRO A 450 -1.07 -7.06 -10.01
N ASP A 451 -0.09 -6.30 -9.51
CA ASP A 451 -0.31 -4.98 -8.93
C ASP A 451 -1.06 -4.02 -9.90
N PRO A 452 -2.23 -3.49 -9.52
CA PRO A 452 -2.98 -2.53 -10.34
C PRO A 452 -2.19 -1.26 -10.69
N ILE A 453 -1.32 -0.78 -9.80
CA ILE A 453 -0.42 0.36 -10.06
C ILE A 453 0.91 -0.08 -10.73
N ARG A 454 1.02 -1.37 -11.09
CA ARG A 454 2.09 -1.96 -11.90
C ARG A 454 3.47 -1.68 -11.29
N LEU A 455 4.39 -1.15 -12.09
CA LEU A 455 5.77 -0.85 -11.70
C LEU A 455 5.89 0.23 -10.61
N GLN A 456 4.82 0.97 -10.30
CA GLN A 456 4.80 1.91 -9.17
C GLN A 456 4.62 1.19 -7.82
N GLY A 457 3.92 0.05 -7.80
CA GLY A 457 3.72 -0.76 -6.59
C GLY A 457 4.91 -1.68 -6.33
N SER A 458 5.35 -2.45 -7.35
CA SER A 458 6.55 -3.28 -7.24
C SER A 458 7.11 -3.74 -8.60
N LEU A 459 8.39 -4.13 -8.61
CA LEU A 459 8.96 -4.94 -9.69
C LEU A 459 8.49 -6.41 -9.60
N HIS A 460 8.11 -6.88 -8.41
CA HIS A 460 7.59 -8.23 -8.18
C HIS A 460 6.06 -8.19 -8.22
N ALA A 461 5.47 -8.18 -9.42
CA ALA A 461 4.05 -7.83 -9.63
C ALA A 461 3.01 -8.60 -8.78
N TYR A 462 3.33 -9.81 -8.30
CA TYR A 462 2.44 -10.65 -7.48
C TYR A 462 2.93 -10.82 -6.03
N ALA A 463 4.12 -10.31 -5.66
CA ALA A 463 4.66 -10.56 -4.32
C ALA A 463 3.87 -9.80 -3.25
N TYR A 464 3.57 -10.47 -2.14
CA TYR A 464 3.11 -9.79 -0.94
C TYR A 464 4.31 -9.23 -0.18
N ALA A 465 4.24 -7.96 0.21
CA ALA A 465 5.22 -7.29 1.06
C ALA A 465 6.70 -7.49 0.64
N GLY A 466 6.98 -7.62 -0.66
CA GLY A 466 8.33 -7.88 -1.19
C GLY A 466 8.94 -9.24 -0.79
N ASN A 467 8.13 -10.21 -0.36
CA ASN A 467 8.52 -11.46 0.33
C ASN A 467 9.11 -11.24 1.74
N ARG A 468 8.62 -10.22 2.46
CA ARG A 468 9.00 -9.89 3.85
C ARG A 468 7.78 -9.86 4.80
N PRO A 469 6.94 -10.91 4.83
CA PRO A 469 5.68 -10.90 5.57
C PRO A 469 5.84 -10.69 7.09
N ASP A 470 7.03 -10.98 7.64
CA ASP A 470 7.44 -10.80 9.03
C ASP A 470 7.76 -9.34 9.42
N SER A 471 8.05 -8.46 8.45
CA SER A 471 8.61 -7.13 8.70
C SER A 471 8.08 -6.02 7.77
N ALA A 472 7.19 -6.38 6.84
CA ALA A 472 6.51 -5.46 5.95
C ALA A 472 5.05 -5.89 5.71
N ILE A 473 4.21 -4.91 5.40
CA ILE A 473 2.76 -5.08 5.28
C ILE A 473 2.27 -4.43 3.98
N ASP A 474 1.10 -4.82 3.48
CA ASP A 474 0.45 -4.15 2.34
C ASP A 474 -1.02 -3.95 2.70
N PRO A 475 -1.41 -2.80 3.29
CA PRO A 475 -2.74 -2.63 3.93
C PRO A 475 -3.93 -2.52 2.99
N ASP A 476 -3.69 -2.36 1.68
CA ASP A 476 -4.74 -2.19 0.68
C ASP A 476 -4.52 -3.01 -0.60
N GLY A 477 -3.41 -3.74 -0.69
CA GLY A 477 -3.07 -4.47 -1.90
C GLY A 477 -2.54 -3.57 -3.02
N LEU A 478 -1.95 -2.41 -2.72
CA LEU A 478 -1.24 -1.57 -3.69
C LEU A 478 0.17 -1.17 -3.22
N GLN A 479 0.40 -0.97 -1.93
CA GLN A 479 1.62 -0.37 -1.42
C GLN A 479 2.21 -1.14 -0.24
N THR A 480 3.39 -1.74 -0.46
CA THR A 480 4.15 -2.37 0.62
C THR A 480 4.71 -1.30 1.57
N ILE A 481 4.20 -1.22 2.80
CA ILE A 481 4.78 -0.44 3.88
C ILE A 481 5.88 -1.28 4.55
N VAL A 482 7.10 -0.76 4.55
CA VAL A 482 8.23 -1.34 5.29
C VAL A 482 8.63 -0.37 6.40
N ALA A 483 8.68 -0.84 7.64
CA ALA A 483 9.33 -0.11 8.72
C ALA A 483 10.86 -0.29 8.59
N ILE A 484 11.55 0.66 7.95
CA ILE A 484 13.02 0.64 7.86
C ILE A 484 13.59 1.72 8.78
N THR A 485 14.39 1.28 9.74
CA THR A 485 15.26 2.19 10.50
C THR A 485 16.68 2.14 9.95
N ARG A 486 17.29 3.31 9.76
CA ARG A 486 18.72 3.41 9.44
C ARG A 486 19.59 3.26 10.68
N LYS A 487 20.86 2.89 10.48
CA LYS A 487 21.90 2.84 11.53
C LYS A 487 22.23 4.19 12.19
N ASP A 488 21.67 5.29 11.68
CA ASP A 488 21.76 6.64 12.26
C ASP A 488 20.58 7.00 13.19
N GLY A 489 19.60 6.09 13.36
CA GLY A 489 18.43 6.31 14.19
C GLY A 489 17.27 7.03 13.50
N SER A 490 17.37 7.36 12.20
CA SER A 490 16.22 7.87 11.45
C SER A 490 15.25 6.75 11.06
N ILE A 491 13.99 6.92 11.47
CA ILE A 491 12.85 6.10 11.05
C ILE A 491 12.40 6.57 9.66
N ILE A 492 12.12 5.62 8.77
CA ILE A 492 11.31 5.88 7.59
C ILE A 492 10.06 5.00 7.67
N GLU A 493 8.92 5.59 8.00
CA GLU A 493 7.63 5.08 7.52
C GLU A 493 7.64 5.28 6.00
N ARG A 494 7.95 4.22 5.24
CA ARG A 494 7.84 4.22 3.79
C ARG A 494 6.76 3.21 3.41
N SER A 495 5.60 3.72 3.00
CA SER A 495 4.90 3.02 1.92
C SER A 495 5.79 3.07 0.68
N GLN A 496 6.00 1.92 0.03
CA GLN A 496 6.39 1.89 -1.37
C GLN A 496 5.25 2.50 -2.17
N GLY A 497 5.36 3.80 -2.47
CA GLY A 497 4.33 4.59 -3.14
C GLY A 497 3.93 5.90 -2.46
N GLN A 498 4.64 6.31 -1.39
CA GLN A 498 4.88 7.72 -1.06
C GLN A 498 6.38 8.05 -1.17
N GLU A 499 6.98 7.72 -2.32
CA GLU A 499 7.97 8.67 -2.84
C GLU A 499 7.18 9.93 -3.23
N GLN A 500 7.60 11.11 -2.76
CA GLN A 500 7.19 12.31 -3.47
C GLN A 500 7.66 12.12 -4.92
N PRO A 501 6.75 12.21 -5.91
CA PRO A 501 7.12 11.96 -7.29
C PRO A 501 8.28 12.89 -7.63
N TYR A 502 9.38 12.35 -8.17
CA TYR A 502 10.54 13.17 -8.56
C TYR A 502 10.06 14.40 -9.33
N HIS A 503 10.70 15.54 -9.13
CA HIS A 503 10.31 16.77 -9.81
C HIS A 503 10.18 16.52 -11.32
N ILE A 504 9.12 17.01 -11.98
CA ILE A 504 8.72 16.55 -13.33
C ILE A 504 9.84 16.68 -14.39
N ALA A 505 10.72 17.67 -14.24
CA ALA A 505 11.93 17.80 -15.05
C ALA A 505 12.93 16.64 -14.86
N VAL A 506 13.13 16.15 -13.63
CA VAL A 506 13.97 14.99 -13.31
C VAL A 506 13.37 13.72 -13.88
N GLN A 507 12.05 13.50 -13.72
CA GLN A 507 11.36 12.35 -14.33
C GLN A 507 11.61 12.28 -15.84
N ARG A 508 11.54 13.42 -16.54
CA ARG A 508 11.82 13.50 -17.98
C ARG A 508 13.29 13.31 -18.37
N ALA A 509 14.23 13.63 -17.48
CA ALA A 509 15.65 13.50 -17.74
C ALA A 509 16.19 12.09 -17.48
N LEU A 510 15.45 11.26 -16.73
CA LEU A 510 15.72 9.84 -16.54
C LEU A 510 15.30 9.06 -17.79
N SER A 511 16.26 8.70 -18.63
CA SER A 511 16.01 7.86 -19.82
C SER A 511 15.51 6.46 -19.43
N PRO A 512 14.62 5.83 -20.22
CA PRO A 512 14.33 4.41 -20.06
C PRO A 512 15.61 3.58 -20.29
N CYS A 513 15.87 2.61 -19.41
CA CYS A 513 17.09 1.80 -19.45
C CYS A 513 17.19 0.94 -20.72
N THR A 514 18.06 1.30 -21.66
CA THR A 514 18.56 0.41 -22.72
C THR A 514 20.06 0.16 -22.53
N ALA A 515 20.42 -0.55 -21.45
CA ALA A 515 21.78 -1.07 -21.28
C ALA A 515 21.91 -2.36 -22.10
N HIS A 516 22.64 -2.29 -23.21
CA HIS A 516 22.79 -3.38 -24.16
C HIS A 516 23.53 -4.60 -23.59
N THR A 517 23.03 -5.78 -23.94
CA THR A 517 23.83 -7.01 -24.06
C THR A 517 24.70 -6.93 -25.32
N SER A 518 26.03 -7.00 -25.16
CA SER A 518 26.95 -7.27 -26.27
C SER A 518 28.32 -7.76 -25.79
N GLY A 519 28.67 -9.01 -26.11
CA GLY A 519 30.02 -9.57 -25.96
C GLY A 519 30.25 -10.43 -24.71
N ALA A 520 30.33 -11.74 -24.89
CA ALA A 520 30.91 -12.68 -23.92
C ALA A 520 32.47 -12.69 -24.05
N PRO A 521 33.23 -13.18 -23.05
CA PRO A 521 33.29 -14.61 -22.80
C PRO A 521 33.28 -15.03 -21.31
N THR A 522 33.19 -16.34 -21.11
CA THR A 522 33.23 -17.08 -19.84
C THR A 522 34.51 -16.80 -19.03
N VAL A 523 34.36 -16.60 -17.71
CA VAL A 523 35.45 -16.77 -16.72
C VAL A 523 34.92 -17.58 -15.53
N GLN A 524 35.77 -18.44 -14.98
CA GLN A 524 35.42 -19.43 -13.96
C GLN A 524 35.28 -18.81 -12.56
N MET A 525 34.61 -19.53 -11.65
CA MET A 525 34.73 -19.30 -10.22
C MET A 525 36.17 -19.54 -9.77
N GLU A 526 36.85 -18.51 -9.29
CA GLU A 526 37.92 -18.64 -8.31
C GLU A 526 37.64 -17.71 -7.13
N THR A 527 37.89 -18.22 -5.93
CA THR A 527 37.65 -17.54 -4.66
C THR A 527 38.77 -16.55 -4.38
N ASP A 528 38.49 -15.24 -4.35
CA ASP A 528 39.39 -14.28 -3.73
C ASP A 528 38.64 -13.21 -2.91
N THR A 529 39.11 -13.02 -1.68
CA THR A 529 38.51 -12.18 -0.65
C THR A 529 39.06 -10.75 -0.68
N SER A 530 38.78 -9.98 -1.72
CA SER A 530 39.06 -8.51 -1.73
C SER A 530 38.39 -7.68 -2.85
N ALA A 531 37.07 -7.79 -3.04
CA ALA A 531 36.36 -7.03 -4.09
C ALA A 531 35.04 -6.36 -3.67
N GLU A 532 35.03 -5.61 -2.57
CA GLU A 532 33.99 -4.58 -2.36
C GLU A 532 34.16 -3.43 -3.38
N ARG A 533 33.40 -3.45 -4.49
CA ARG A 533 32.86 -2.29 -5.26
C ARG A 533 32.50 -2.72 -6.69
N GLY A 534 31.36 -2.25 -7.22
CA GLY A 534 31.20 -2.14 -8.69
C GLY A 534 29.84 -2.41 -9.31
N GLY A 535 28.83 -2.90 -8.59
CA GLY A 535 27.52 -3.25 -9.16
C GLY A 535 26.35 -2.43 -8.58
N ARG A 536 26.27 -1.11 -8.81
CA ARG A 536 25.21 -0.26 -8.23
C ARG A 536 23.96 -0.21 -9.10
N ARG A 537 22.82 -0.65 -8.55
CA ARG A 537 21.46 -0.49 -9.11
C ARG A 537 21.10 1.01 -9.22
N PRO A 538 20.25 1.45 -10.18
CA PRO A 538 19.79 2.85 -10.27
C PRO A 538 19.11 3.37 -9.00
N ALA A 539 18.34 2.52 -8.31
CA ALA A 539 17.68 2.85 -7.04
C ALA A 539 18.65 3.09 -5.85
N ALA A 540 19.95 2.84 -6.01
CA ALA A 540 20.99 3.13 -5.01
C ALA A 540 21.73 4.46 -5.28
N CYS A 541 21.18 5.31 -6.15
CA CYS A 541 21.76 6.59 -6.54
C CYS A 541 20.95 7.77 -5.95
N ALA A 542 21.59 8.61 -5.14
CA ALA A 542 20.92 9.73 -4.47
C ALA A 542 20.68 10.96 -5.37
N GLU A 543 21.21 10.95 -6.61
CA GLU A 543 21.26 12.12 -7.50
C GLU A 543 19.88 12.59 -8.00
N PRO A 544 18.95 11.73 -8.47
CA PRO A 544 17.62 12.18 -8.91
C PRO A 544 16.76 12.74 -7.77
N ALA A 545 16.92 12.21 -6.56
CA ALA A 545 16.27 12.71 -5.36
C ALA A 545 16.81 14.09 -4.94
N ALA A 546 18.14 14.26 -4.96
CA ALA A 546 18.78 15.53 -4.63
C ALA A 546 18.46 16.63 -5.67
N LEU A 547 18.45 16.29 -6.96
CA LEU A 547 18.03 17.20 -8.03
C LEU A 547 16.55 17.60 -7.90
N SER A 548 15.67 16.67 -7.52
CA SER A 548 14.26 16.98 -7.30
C SER A 548 14.07 17.95 -6.14
N ALA A 549 14.67 17.64 -4.98
CA ALA A 549 14.59 18.49 -3.80
C ALA A 549 15.18 19.91 -4.04
N HIS A 550 16.23 20.02 -4.86
CA HIS A 550 16.79 21.31 -5.29
C HIS A 550 15.80 22.12 -6.14
N PHE A 551 15.10 21.48 -7.09
CA PHE A 551 14.08 22.13 -7.90
C PHE A 551 12.84 22.53 -7.08
N ASP A 552 12.35 21.66 -6.20
CA ASP A 552 11.23 21.98 -5.30
C ASP A 552 11.57 23.18 -4.39
N ASP A 553 12.83 23.28 -3.94
CA ASP A 553 13.30 24.42 -3.16
C ASP A 553 13.42 25.70 -3.97
N TRP A 554 13.95 25.60 -5.19
CA TRP A 554 14.03 26.71 -6.12
C TRP A 554 12.65 27.30 -6.41
N GLU A 555 11.63 26.47 -6.66
CA GLU A 555 10.26 26.92 -6.90
C GLU A 555 9.66 27.60 -5.66
N ARG A 556 9.84 27.03 -4.46
CA ARG A 556 9.37 27.67 -3.21
C ARG A 556 9.98 29.06 -2.99
N ARG A 557 11.25 29.26 -3.39
CA ARG A 557 11.95 30.55 -3.30
C ARG A 557 11.53 31.54 -4.39
N ASN A 558 11.28 31.08 -5.61
CA ASN A 558 11.20 31.94 -6.81
C ASN A 558 9.80 32.05 -7.45
N CYS A 559 8.85 31.17 -7.09
CA CYS A 559 7.51 31.09 -7.68
C CYS A 559 6.36 31.22 -6.64
N PRO A 560 6.35 32.24 -5.74
CA PRO A 560 5.29 32.40 -4.75
C PRO A 560 3.94 32.80 -5.39
N PRO A 561 2.79 32.67 -4.68
CA PRO A 561 1.43 32.83 -5.25
C PRO A 561 1.06 34.19 -5.87
N GLN A 562 1.96 35.18 -5.81
CA GLN A 562 1.78 36.53 -6.35
C GLN A 562 3.02 36.99 -7.16
N GLY A 563 3.95 36.10 -7.52
CA GLY A 563 5.31 36.46 -7.95
C GLY A 563 5.79 35.93 -9.30
N ILE A 564 5.90 36.84 -10.29
CA ILE A 564 6.99 37.08 -11.26
C ILE A 564 7.56 35.92 -12.14
N ARG A 565 7.61 34.64 -11.73
CA ARG A 565 8.22 33.53 -12.50
C ARG A 565 7.36 32.27 -12.51
N ALA A 566 7.37 31.57 -13.64
CA ALA A 566 6.65 30.30 -13.82
C ALA A 566 7.36 29.11 -13.15
N PRO A 567 6.63 28.11 -12.64
CA PRO A 567 7.18 26.83 -12.19
C PRO A 567 8.01 26.12 -13.26
N ILE A 568 8.96 25.31 -12.82
CA ILE A 568 9.85 24.47 -13.62
C ILE A 568 9.03 23.37 -14.32
N HIS A 569 8.69 23.58 -15.58
CA HIS A 569 7.95 22.60 -16.38
C HIS A 569 8.61 22.38 -17.75
N PRO A 570 8.99 21.13 -18.10
CA PRO A 570 9.77 20.85 -19.32
C PRO A 570 8.97 20.97 -20.64
N ASP A 571 7.66 21.24 -20.59
CA ASP A 571 6.82 21.50 -21.77
C ASP A 571 6.51 22.97 -22.04
N THR A 572 6.67 23.87 -21.06
CA THR A 572 6.40 25.30 -21.25
C THR A 572 7.71 26.05 -21.49
N GLU A 573 7.70 27.06 -22.36
CA GLU A 573 8.93 27.82 -22.65
C GLU A 573 9.45 28.54 -21.39
N GLU A 574 8.54 29.09 -20.59
CA GLU A 574 8.86 29.76 -19.33
C GLU A 574 9.36 28.77 -18.27
N GLY A 575 8.76 27.58 -18.17
CA GLY A 575 9.21 26.53 -17.26
C GLY A 575 10.56 25.92 -17.63
N ARG A 576 10.92 25.89 -18.92
CA ARG A 576 12.28 25.55 -19.39
C ARG A 576 13.32 26.61 -19.05
N ARG A 577 12.94 27.89 -19.03
CA ARG A 577 13.83 28.97 -18.54
C ARG A 577 14.03 28.86 -17.04
N SER A 578 12.96 28.63 -16.27
CA SER A 578 13.05 28.35 -14.83
C SER A 578 13.91 27.12 -14.53
N LEU A 579 13.82 26.05 -15.34
CA LEU A 579 14.73 24.90 -15.25
C LEU A 579 16.20 25.29 -15.47
N GLY A 580 16.48 26.11 -16.48
CA GLY A 580 17.84 26.59 -16.77
C GLY A 580 18.42 27.47 -15.65
N ASP A 581 17.60 28.35 -15.08
CA ASP A 581 18.01 29.19 -13.96
C ASP A 581 18.23 28.37 -12.68
N ALA A 582 17.37 27.39 -12.39
CA ALA A 582 17.54 26.47 -11.26
C ALA A 582 18.78 25.56 -11.41
N LEU A 583 19.06 25.09 -12.63
CA LEU A 583 20.31 24.38 -12.95
C LEU A 583 21.54 25.30 -12.84
N GLY A 584 21.40 26.60 -13.13
CA GLY A 584 22.46 27.60 -13.04
C GLY A 584 22.87 28.01 -11.62
N GLU A 585 22.06 27.68 -10.60
CA GLU A 585 22.46 27.75 -9.19
C GLU A 585 23.43 26.63 -8.79
N ILE A 586 23.46 25.51 -9.53
CA ILE A 586 24.38 24.39 -9.29
C ILE A 586 25.76 24.75 -9.88
N ARG A 587 26.76 24.98 -9.02
CA ARG A 587 28.11 25.39 -9.41
C ARG A 587 29.16 24.56 -8.69
N GLU A 588 30.40 24.58 -9.18
CA GLU A 588 31.56 23.91 -8.55
C GLU A 588 31.68 24.14 -7.03
N GLU A 589 31.39 25.36 -6.58
CA GLU A 589 31.39 25.76 -5.16
C GLU A 589 30.19 25.28 -4.33
N ASN A 590 29.07 24.90 -4.97
CA ASN A 590 27.79 24.49 -4.37
C ASN A 590 27.26 23.17 -4.97
N GLY A 591 28.13 22.29 -5.45
CA GLY A 591 27.76 21.14 -6.29
C GLY A 591 26.87 20.10 -5.58
N ILE A 592 25.94 19.49 -6.32
CA ILE A 592 25.09 18.41 -5.80
C ILE A 592 25.91 17.12 -5.70
N ALA A 593 26.58 16.93 -4.57
CA ALA A 593 27.31 15.70 -4.25
C ALA A 593 26.41 14.68 -3.52
N ALA A 594 26.25 13.49 -4.10
CA ALA A 594 25.69 12.35 -3.37
C ALA A 594 26.64 11.97 -2.22
N ARG A 595 26.18 12.00 -0.97
CA ARG A 595 26.96 11.62 0.22
C ARG A 595 26.42 10.35 0.86
N ASP A 596 27.31 9.52 1.39
CA ASP A 596 26.95 8.34 2.18
C ASP A 596 26.52 8.72 3.61
N GLN A 597 26.07 7.73 4.39
CA GLN A 597 25.65 7.88 5.79
C GLN A 597 26.75 8.41 6.74
N LYS A 598 27.99 8.61 6.25
CA LYS A 598 29.11 9.20 7.00
C LYS A 598 29.57 10.54 6.40
N GLY A 599 28.75 11.16 5.54
CA GLY A 599 29.04 12.43 4.87
C GLY A 599 30.07 12.36 3.74
N ARG A 600 30.54 11.15 3.38
CA ARG A 600 31.60 10.95 2.38
C ARG A 600 30.99 10.94 0.98
N GLU A 601 31.68 11.55 0.03
CA GLU A 601 31.18 11.68 -1.34
C GLU A 601 31.17 10.33 -2.07
N MET A 602 30.08 10.05 -2.77
CA MET A 602 29.83 8.80 -3.47
C MET A 602 30.00 9.00 -4.98
N ALA A 603 30.76 8.13 -5.62
CA ALA A 603 30.78 8.04 -7.08
C ALA A 603 29.37 7.67 -7.62
N PRO A 604 28.93 8.27 -8.75
CA PRO A 604 27.63 7.99 -9.34
C PRO A 604 27.60 6.61 -10.01
N CYS A 605 26.42 6.13 -10.38
CA CYS A 605 26.29 5.02 -11.33
C CYS A 605 26.23 5.55 -12.77
N ALA A 606 26.46 4.66 -13.75
CA ALA A 606 26.51 5.02 -15.17
C ALA A 606 25.19 5.61 -15.72
N ASN A 607 24.05 5.35 -15.08
CA ASN A 607 22.76 5.97 -15.45
C ASN A 607 22.62 7.41 -14.93
N CYS A 608 23.08 7.68 -13.70
CA CYS A 608 22.90 9.00 -13.08
C CYS A 608 23.79 10.08 -13.70
N SER A 609 24.99 9.72 -14.17
CA SER A 609 25.91 10.66 -14.84
C SER A 609 25.34 11.32 -16.11
N GLN A 610 24.23 10.81 -16.64
CA GLN A 610 23.51 11.39 -17.79
C GLN A 610 22.34 12.31 -17.37
N THR A 611 21.91 12.31 -16.11
CA THR A 611 20.72 13.05 -15.66
C THR A 611 20.91 14.57 -15.78
N VAL A 612 22.03 15.12 -15.30
CA VAL A 612 22.32 16.56 -15.44
C VAL A 612 22.48 17.00 -16.92
N PRO A 613 23.24 16.30 -17.78
CA PRO A 613 23.25 16.58 -19.22
C PRO A 613 21.86 16.54 -19.87
N ASN A 614 21.00 15.57 -19.51
CA ASN A 614 19.64 15.48 -20.03
C ASN A 614 18.75 16.64 -19.53
N LEU A 615 18.86 17.03 -18.26
CA LEU A 615 18.18 18.20 -17.70
C LEU A 615 18.53 19.48 -18.45
N TRP A 616 19.81 19.70 -18.78
CA TRP A 616 20.23 20.85 -19.59
C TRP A 616 19.61 20.81 -21.01
N ARG A 617 19.55 19.66 -21.67
CA ARG A 617 18.86 19.52 -22.98
C ARG A 617 17.36 19.83 -22.92
N LEU A 618 16.70 19.64 -21.77
CA LEU A 618 15.30 20.03 -21.59
C LEU A 618 15.11 21.56 -21.54
N THR A 619 16.15 22.33 -21.19
CA THR A 619 16.11 23.81 -21.24
C THR A 619 16.15 24.35 -22.67
N GLY A 620 16.80 23.63 -23.59
CA GLY A 620 16.81 23.92 -25.02
C GLY A 620 17.63 22.90 -25.82
N PRO A 621 17.34 22.71 -27.12
CA PRO A 621 17.87 21.59 -27.92
C PRO A 621 19.40 21.58 -28.11
N ASN A 622 20.09 22.70 -27.84
CA ASN A 622 21.55 22.84 -27.89
C ASN A 622 22.15 23.27 -26.54
N ALA A 623 21.37 23.26 -25.45
CA ALA A 623 21.86 23.68 -24.15
C ALA A 623 22.68 22.55 -23.49
N THR A 624 23.93 22.88 -23.15
CA THR A 624 24.85 21.98 -22.46
C THR A 624 25.21 22.55 -21.09
N PRO A 625 25.51 21.72 -20.07
CA PRO A 625 26.04 22.21 -18.81
C PRO A 625 27.28 23.08 -19.03
N PRO A 626 27.39 24.27 -18.40
CA PRO A 626 28.60 25.08 -18.48
C PRO A 626 29.79 24.36 -17.80
N PRO A 627 31.04 24.68 -18.16
CA PRO A 627 32.21 23.85 -17.81
C PRO A 627 32.53 23.77 -16.31
N ASN A 628 31.94 24.63 -15.48
CA ASN A 628 32.00 24.61 -14.02
C ASN A 628 30.85 23.81 -13.36
N VAL A 629 30.02 23.12 -14.16
CA VAL A 629 29.01 22.15 -13.70
C VAL A 629 29.59 20.76 -13.89
N ILE A 630 30.28 20.28 -12.85
CA ILE A 630 31.03 19.02 -12.90
C ILE A 630 30.07 17.83 -12.92
N ALA A 631 30.21 16.97 -13.94
CA ALA A 631 29.54 15.67 -13.96
C ALA A 631 30.16 14.76 -12.89
N PRO A 632 29.35 14.01 -12.12
CA PRO A 632 29.85 13.33 -10.94
C PRO A 632 30.88 12.23 -11.29
N GLY A 633 31.90 12.06 -10.43
CA GLY A 633 32.94 11.04 -10.59
C GLY A 633 34.33 11.53 -11.05
N TYR A 634 34.50 12.81 -11.41
CA TYR A 634 35.81 13.38 -11.75
C TYR A 634 36.44 14.09 -10.53
N THR A 635 37.67 13.71 -10.15
CA THR A 635 38.50 14.48 -9.19
C THR A 635 39.52 15.34 -9.93
N PRO A 636 40.01 16.46 -9.35
CA PRO A 636 40.99 17.33 -10.01
C PRO A 636 42.28 16.61 -10.45
N GLN A 637 42.66 15.50 -9.83
CA GLN A 637 43.82 14.71 -10.23
C GLN A 637 43.69 14.11 -11.64
N SER A 638 42.47 13.85 -12.11
CA SER A 638 42.20 13.33 -13.46
C SER A 638 42.52 14.32 -14.58
N ILE A 639 42.58 15.62 -14.27
CA ILE A 639 42.94 16.69 -15.23
C ILE A 639 44.43 16.59 -15.62
N SER A 640 45.31 16.26 -14.66
CA SER A 640 46.77 16.13 -14.87
C SER A 640 47.18 15.00 -15.83
N ALA A 641 46.27 14.09 -16.18
CA ALA A 641 46.47 13.05 -17.18
C ALA A 641 46.22 13.56 -18.61
N LEU A 642 45.36 14.57 -18.78
CA LEU A 642 45.05 15.20 -20.08
C LEU A 642 46.08 16.27 -20.47
N GLU A 643 46.76 16.89 -19.50
CA GLU A 643 47.76 17.93 -19.73
C GLU A 643 49.11 17.41 -20.29
N ARG A 644 49.36 16.10 -20.22
CA ARG A 644 50.54 15.46 -20.85
C ARG A 644 50.22 15.03 -22.28
N GLY A 645 50.09 16.04 -23.14
CA GLY A 645 49.57 15.89 -24.49
C GLY A 645 50.44 15.05 -25.44
N ASN A 646 49.82 14.00 -26.00
CA ASN A 646 50.15 13.52 -27.34
C ASN A 646 49.16 14.15 -28.34
N SER A 647 49.60 15.21 -29.03
CA SER A 647 48.83 15.95 -30.04
C SER A 647 48.93 15.27 -31.43
N PRO A 648 48.02 15.60 -32.39
CA PRO A 648 48.31 16.74 -33.29
C PRO A 648 47.09 17.54 -33.81
N GLY A 649 47.29 18.83 -34.13
CA GLY A 649 46.41 19.61 -35.04
C GLY A 649 45.77 20.89 -34.43
N PRO A 650 46.05 22.11 -34.92
CA PRO A 650 45.65 23.37 -34.26
C PRO A 650 44.37 24.07 -34.79
N MET A 651 43.91 25.03 -34.00
CA MET A 651 42.66 25.83 -34.09
C MET A 651 42.50 26.76 -35.32
N GLN A 652 41.25 27.18 -35.58
CA GLN A 652 40.90 28.55 -36.03
C GLN A 652 39.69 29.14 -35.26
N ARG A 653 39.46 30.46 -35.36
CA ARG A 653 38.67 31.32 -34.43
C ARG A 653 37.58 32.18 -35.13
N PHE A 654 36.48 32.48 -34.41
CA PHE A 654 35.62 33.71 -34.48
C PHE A 654 34.77 33.91 -35.79
N THR A 655 33.71 34.74 -35.95
CA THR A 655 32.94 35.74 -35.13
C THR A 655 31.48 35.91 -35.71
N PRO A 656 30.49 36.58 -35.02
CA PRO A 656 29.07 36.66 -35.43
C PRO A 656 28.65 37.98 -36.13
N PRO A 657 27.41 38.08 -36.70
CA PRO A 657 26.53 39.24 -36.35
C PRO A 657 24.98 39.10 -36.45
N GLN A 658 24.28 39.88 -35.60
CA GLN A 658 22.95 40.58 -35.63
C GLN A 658 21.92 40.37 -36.80
N ARG A 659 20.56 40.41 -36.63
CA ARG A 659 19.69 41.59 -36.27
C ARG A 659 18.15 41.28 -36.09
N SER A 660 17.51 42.09 -35.22
CA SER A 660 16.11 42.67 -35.18
C SER A 660 14.80 41.88 -35.45
N THR A 661 13.78 42.17 -34.62
CA THR A 661 12.36 41.75 -34.65
C THR A 661 11.36 42.88 -34.98
N PRO A 662 10.09 42.56 -35.32
CA PRO A 662 8.92 43.44 -35.15
C PRO A 662 7.98 43.00 -34.00
N SER A 663 7.01 43.86 -33.64
CA SER A 663 6.40 43.94 -32.30
C SER A 663 5.17 43.04 -32.02
N TYR A 664 4.83 42.96 -30.73
CA TYR A 664 3.86 42.06 -30.08
C TYR A 664 2.38 42.42 -30.29
N GLU A 665 2.05 43.71 -30.43
CA GLU A 665 0.66 44.21 -30.36
C GLU A 665 -0.25 43.76 -31.52
N GLN A 666 0.34 43.32 -32.64
CA GLN A 666 -0.42 42.86 -33.81
C GLN A 666 -1.02 41.45 -33.60
N ARG A 667 -0.43 40.62 -32.72
CA ARG A 667 -0.87 39.23 -32.49
C ARG A 667 -1.99 39.09 -31.47
N LEU A 668 -2.15 40.04 -30.54
CA LEU A 668 -3.16 39.92 -29.47
C LEU A 668 -4.61 40.12 -29.94
N ARG A 669 -4.83 40.80 -31.08
CA ARG A 669 -6.18 41.13 -31.57
C ARG A 669 -6.87 39.97 -32.30
N GLU A 670 -6.12 38.98 -32.79
CA GLU A 670 -6.68 37.85 -33.56
C GLU A 670 -7.11 36.68 -32.66
N HIS A 671 -6.57 36.56 -31.43
CA HIS A 671 -6.82 35.41 -30.56
C HIS A 671 -8.19 35.44 -29.86
N ASN A 672 -8.71 36.62 -29.53
CA ASN A 672 -9.86 36.77 -28.63
C ASN A 672 -11.25 36.70 -29.32
N GLN A 673 -11.33 36.26 -30.58
CA GLN A 673 -12.59 36.20 -31.35
C GLN A 673 -13.15 34.77 -31.59
N ARG A 674 -12.55 33.70 -31.03
CA ARG A 674 -12.88 32.31 -31.43
C ARG A 674 -12.95 31.27 -30.29
N ARG A 675 -13.83 31.45 -29.30
CA ARG A 675 -14.29 30.32 -28.46
C ARG A 675 -15.79 30.39 -28.16
N GLY A 676 -16.51 29.38 -28.64
CA GLY A 676 -17.76 28.89 -28.04
C GLY A 676 -17.49 27.57 -27.32
N ASP A 677 -18.48 27.09 -26.55
CA ASP A 677 -18.39 25.85 -25.77
C ASP A 677 -17.97 24.62 -26.59
N ASN A 678 -17.17 23.75 -25.98
CA ASN A 678 -16.95 22.39 -26.46
C ASN A 678 -16.66 21.43 -25.29
N ARG A 679 -17.46 20.37 -25.17
CA ARG A 679 -17.13 19.19 -24.37
C ARG A 679 -16.08 18.37 -25.11
N VAL A 680 -15.14 17.76 -24.39
CA VAL A 680 -14.07 16.92 -24.95
C VAL A 680 -14.21 15.49 -24.44
N ILE A 681 -14.25 14.53 -25.36
CA ILE A 681 -14.23 13.09 -25.04
C ILE A 681 -12.82 12.56 -25.32
N HIS A 682 -12.24 11.91 -24.31
CA HIS A 682 -10.94 11.25 -24.42
C HIS A 682 -11.12 9.74 -24.53
N THR A 683 -10.50 9.14 -25.54
CA THR A 683 -10.52 7.70 -25.80
C THR A 683 -9.10 7.18 -25.83
N TRP A 684 -8.82 6.12 -25.08
CA TRP A 684 -7.50 5.49 -25.05
C TRP A 684 -7.53 4.11 -25.71
N ASP A 685 -6.60 3.87 -26.63
CA ASP A 685 -6.44 2.62 -27.37
C ASP A 685 -5.03 2.04 -27.14
N ALA A 686 -4.96 0.73 -26.92
CA ALA A 686 -3.72 0.05 -26.51
C ALA A 686 -2.61 -0.01 -27.60
N ASN A 687 -2.95 0.23 -28.87
CA ASN A 687 -2.00 0.23 -29.98
C ASN A 687 -1.63 1.64 -30.46
N THR A 688 -2.47 2.64 -30.18
CA THR A 688 -2.34 4.01 -30.74
C THR A 688 -2.26 5.12 -29.70
N GLY A 689 -2.53 4.81 -28.42
CA GLY A 689 -2.41 5.75 -27.31
C GLY A 689 -3.64 6.63 -27.11
N TRP A 690 -3.43 7.88 -26.68
CA TRP A 690 -4.50 8.84 -26.40
C TRP A 690 -5.02 9.50 -27.68
N GLY A 691 -6.28 9.26 -28.00
CA GLY A 691 -7.04 10.03 -28.99
C GLY A 691 -8.02 10.99 -28.31
N SER A 692 -8.20 12.18 -28.89
CA SER A 692 -9.33 13.05 -28.59
C SER A 692 -10.27 13.11 -29.79
N ARG A 693 -11.58 13.10 -29.52
CA ARG A 693 -12.60 13.45 -30.51
C ARG A 693 -13.49 14.54 -29.94
N THR A 694 -13.59 15.64 -30.67
CA THR A 694 -14.75 16.54 -30.61
C THR A 694 -15.84 16.00 -31.56
N PRO A 695 -17.12 16.24 -31.27
CA PRO A 695 -18.22 15.97 -32.21
C PRO A 695 -18.06 16.70 -33.55
#